data_AF-A0A0N7M9Y8-F1
#
_entry.id   AF-A0A0N7M9Y8-F1
#
_cell.length_a   1.000
_cell.length_b   1.000
_cell.length_c   1.000
_cell.angle_alpha   90.00
_cell.angle_beta   90.00
_cell.angle_gamma   90.00
#
_symmetry.space_group_name_H-M   'P 1'
#
loop_
_entity.id
_entity.type
_entity.pdbx_description
1 polymer ?
#
loop_
_entity_poly.entity_id
_entity_poly.type
_entity_poly.pdbx_seq_one_letter_code
_entity_poly.pdbx_strand_id
1 'polypeptide(L)'
;MHNLHQQGMTWSKVHTEGLRVFITGVAPTEADRFKAISAAGQIVDTARVIDNMQVEASIDIGPPRFSVEILRNDAGIQLIGLIPENANRTRIRDQLAGLSGTPKVTDFLEAADYSSPEGWNAAVGFALSALELLPRAKISVEAGRVAVTATSDSAAQRQELENDLRRRAPASIDIVLNISAPRPVITPFTLRFLIDDEGTRFDACSAESEESRQRILKAAADAGLEGPATCTIGLGVPTPTWSQAAEIAIGGLKTLGGGSVTFSDADVTLVARTGTEQGLFDRVVGEMETSLPDVFALHSTLPVIVEADDTTPEFTATLSPEGLLQLRGRLQNEIARNTAESYAHARFGSGTVHMAARLDETLPMTWSVRVMAGLDALSHLHNGVLRVTPDSVAVSGTTGEPDANADIARALAEKLSQTDHFSIDVKYVEALDPVAQLPTPDECESMIKTILQSDKIVFEPGSGTLDASAAPVIDKIATVLKDCSQIRLEIQGHTDSQGREEMNQALSQTRAQSVLNALAERRLLTSTFTAKGYGESQPIDDNDTEEGREANRRIEFVLIRPKPVEEEPTTLEAQEAAAAAAAAAENAATPETQEASPETEASPEPPAETGDTTSADPQVDARSGAADPQNEASSTQSAGETQQETPQDDAN
;
A
#
# COMPACT_ATOMS: atom_id res chain seq x y z
N MET A 1 14.48 -56.50 48.66
CA MET A 1 15.43 -55.53 48.08
C MET A 1 16.37 -56.17 47.08
N HIS A 2 17.26 -57.10 47.49
CA HIS A 2 18.25 -57.73 46.60
C HIS A 2 17.64 -58.34 45.31
N ASN A 3 16.49 -59.00 45.41
CA ASN A 3 15.80 -59.59 44.26
C ASN A 3 15.31 -58.54 43.24
N LEU A 4 14.77 -57.40 43.71
CA LEU A 4 14.31 -56.33 42.82
C LEU A 4 15.48 -55.68 42.07
N HIS A 5 16.61 -55.49 42.75
CA HIS A 5 17.82 -54.92 42.15
C HIS A 5 18.47 -55.87 41.13
N GLN A 6 18.49 -57.19 41.38
CA GLN A 6 18.93 -58.17 40.38
C GLN A 6 18.08 -58.16 39.12
N GLN A 7 16.78 -57.81 39.23
CA GLN A 7 15.88 -57.67 38.10
C GLN A 7 15.94 -56.28 37.44
N GLY A 8 16.96 -55.47 37.77
CA GLY A 8 17.18 -54.15 37.17
C GLY A 8 16.33 -53.02 37.76
N MET A 9 15.51 -53.29 38.78
CA MET A 9 14.62 -52.29 39.41
C MET A 9 15.34 -51.54 40.55
N THR A 10 16.51 -50.97 40.24
CA THR A 10 17.38 -50.26 41.19
C THR A 10 16.77 -48.97 41.75
N TRP A 11 15.76 -48.43 41.04
CA TRP A 11 14.94 -47.29 41.44
C TRP A 11 13.99 -47.59 42.62
N SER A 12 13.74 -48.88 42.91
CA SER A 12 12.88 -49.30 44.02
C SER A 12 13.67 -49.47 45.34
N LYS A 13 13.08 -49.02 46.44
CA LYS A 13 13.55 -49.17 47.82
C LYS A 13 12.53 -49.96 48.61
N VAL A 14 13.01 -50.84 49.48
CA VAL A 14 12.15 -51.69 50.31
C VAL A 14 12.49 -51.46 51.77
N HIS A 15 11.46 -51.18 52.58
CA HIS A 15 11.58 -51.15 54.04
C HIS A 15 10.45 -51.95 54.67
N THR A 16 10.64 -52.38 55.91
CA THR A 16 9.69 -53.25 56.60
C THR A 16 9.26 -52.62 57.91
N GLU A 17 7.95 -52.65 58.19
CA GLU A 17 7.40 -52.23 59.48
C GLU A 17 6.52 -53.35 60.04
N GLY A 18 7.04 -54.01 61.08
CA GLY A 18 6.45 -55.23 61.62
C GLY A 18 6.35 -56.33 60.55
N LEU A 19 5.13 -56.76 60.25
CA LEU A 19 4.86 -57.78 59.23
C LEU A 19 4.64 -57.20 57.82
N ARG A 20 4.61 -55.88 57.64
CA ARG A 20 4.33 -55.28 56.32
C ARG A 20 5.62 -54.85 55.61
N VAL A 21 5.63 -55.01 54.29
CA VAL A 21 6.74 -54.66 53.41
C VAL A 21 6.31 -53.49 52.55
N PHE A 22 6.97 -52.35 52.69
CA PHE A 22 6.69 -51.15 51.92
C PHE A 22 7.70 -51.02 50.80
N ILE A 23 7.20 -50.81 49.58
CA ILE A 23 8.03 -50.51 48.42
C ILE A 23 7.82 -49.04 48.07
N THR A 24 8.91 -48.28 48.00
CA THR A 24 8.92 -46.85 47.64
C THR A 24 9.92 -46.61 46.53
N GLY A 25 9.76 -45.52 45.78
CA GLY A 25 10.62 -45.19 44.64
C GLY A 25 9.80 -44.60 43.51
N VAL A 26 10.49 -44.13 42.47
CA VAL A 26 9.86 -43.62 41.24
C VAL A 26 10.13 -44.64 40.14
N ALA A 27 9.08 -45.30 39.67
CA ALA A 27 9.13 -46.29 38.60
C ALA A 27 9.20 -45.59 37.23
N PRO A 28 10.07 -46.02 36.29
CA PRO A 28 10.13 -45.43 34.96
C PRO A 28 8.84 -45.58 34.15
N THR A 29 8.09 -46.67 34.38
CA THR A 29 6.80 -46.94 33.74
C THR A 29 5.84 -47.61 34.71
N GLU A 30 4.53 -47.56 34.42
CA GLU A 30 3.52 -48.30 35.18
C GLU A 30 3.77 -49.81 35.14
N ALA A 31 4.26 -50.34 34.01
CA ALA A 31 4.62 -51.74 33.86
C ALA A 31 5.76 -52.16 34.81
N ASP A 32 6.77 -51.31 34.98
CA ASP A 32 7.88 -51.57 35.91
C ASP A 32 7.43 -51.49 37.37
N ARG A 33 6.50 -50.59 37.70
CA ARG A 33 5.85 -50.52 39.02
C ARG A 33 5.12 -51.83 39.35
N PHE A 34 4.27 -52.30 38.44
CA PHE A 34 3.56 -53.58 38.61
C PHE A 34 4.51 -54.78 38.69
N LYS A 35 5.59 -54.77 37.91
CA LYS A 35 6.62 -55.81 37.94
C LYS A 35 7.34 -55.84 39.29
N ALA A 36 7.62 -54.70 39.90
CA ALA A 36 8.23 -54.60 41.22
C ALA A 36 7.33 -55.17 42.33
N ILE A 37 6.03 -54.86 42.30
CA ILE A 37 5.04 -55.41 43.25
C ILE A 37 4.95 -56.93 43.09
N SER A 38 4.85 -57.40 41.84
CA SER A 38 4.74 -58.82 41.52
C SER A 38 5.98 -59.61 41.96
N ALA A 39 7.17 -59.08 41.74
CA ALA A 39 8.43 -59.70 42.18
C ALA A 39 8.57 -59.72 43.71
N ALA A 40 8.10 -58.68 44.42
CA ALA A 40 8.07 -58.70 45.88
C ALA A 40 7.07 -59.70 46.45
N GLY A 41 5.91 -59.84 45.79
CA GLY A 41 4.84 -60.79 46.12
C GLY A 41 5.23 -62.27 46.00
N GLN A 42 6.32 -62.58 45.30
CA GLN A 42 6.87 -63.94 45.21
C GLN A 42 7.68 -64.34 46.45
N ILE A 43 8.15 -63.36 47.23
CA ILE A 43 9.01 -63.58 48.40
C ILE A 43 8.21 -63.41 49.70
N VAL A 44 7.26 -62.49 49.71
CA VAL A 44 6.39 -62.19 50.85
C VAL A 44 4.95 -62.19 50.35
N ASP A 45 4.02 -62.71 51.16
CA ASP A 45 2.59 -62.71 50.85
C ASP A 45 2.13 -61.34 50.32
N THR A 46 1.45 -61.33 49.17
CA THR A 46 1.00 -60.12 48.48
C THR A 46 0.11 -59.24 49.34
N ALA A 47 -0.65 -59.81 50.29
CA ALA A 47 -1.47 -59.04 51.23
C ALA A 47 -0.65 -58.20 52.22
N ARG A 48 0.66 -58.45 52.32
CA ARG A 48 1.59 -57.75 53.21
C ARG A 48 2.50 -56.76 52.47
N VAL A 49 2.42 -56.70 51.14
CA VAL A 49 3.16 -55.75 50.31
C VAL A 49 2.35 -54.47 50.15
N ILE A 50 2.87 -53.36 50.63
CA ILE A 50 2.29 -52.03 50.51
C ILE A 50 3.06 -51.26 49.43
N ASP A 51 2.35 -50.87 48.39
CA ASP A 51 2.88 -50.11 47.27
C ASP A 51 2.74 -48.61 47.51
N ASN A 52 3.87 -47.96 47.77
CA ASN A 52 4.02 -46.51 47.88
C ASN A 52 4.97 -45.98 46.79
N MET A 53 5.06 -46.67 45.66
CA MET A 53 5.85 -46.22 44.51
C MET A 53 5.06 -45.22 43.68
N GLN A 54 5.74 -44.19 43.19
CA GLN A 54 5.22 -43.25 42.19
C GLN A 54 5.72 -43.67 40.80
N VAL A 55 5.08 -43.22 39.73
CA VAL A 55 5.57 -43.40 38.35
C VAL A 55 6.12 -42.07 37.84
N GLU A 56 7.24 -42.13 37.13
CA GLU A 56 7.84 -40.96 36.47
C GLU A 56 6.84 -40.37 35.48
N ALA A 57 6.57 -39.07 35.57
CA ALA A 57 5.60 -38.41 34.70
C ALA A 57 6.14 -38.44 33.25
N SER A 58 5.44 -39.11 32.35
CA SER A 58 5.75 -39.05 30.91
C SER A 58 5.50 -37.63 30.42
N ILE A 59 6.49 -37.04 29.74
CA ILE A 59 6.36 -35.71 29.11
C ILE A 59 5.27 -35.81 28.04
N ASP A 60 4.17 -35.10 28.27
CA ASP A 60 3.12 -34.92 27.26
C ASP A 60 3.72 -34.06 26.13
N ILE A 61 3.95 -34.65 24.96
CA ILE A 61 4.48 -33.91 23.80
C ILE A 61 3.34 -33.03 23.31
N GLY A 62 3.47 -31.72 23.52
CA GLY A 62 2.48 -30.75 23.03
C GLY A 62 2.26 -30.87 21.52
N PRO A 63 1.09 -30.45 21.01
CA PRO A 63 0.75 -30.59 19.60
C PRO A 63 1.77 -29.89 18.70
N PRO A 64 2.07 -30.43 17.51
CA PRO A 64 2.94 -29.78 16.54
C PRO A 64 2.30 -28.47 16.05
N ARG A 65 3.13 -27.55 15.55
CA ARG A 65 2.61 -26.35 14.87
C ARG A 65 1.99 -26.76 13.54
N PHE A 66 0.68 -26.57 13.45
CA PHE A 66 -0.05 -26.73 12.20
C PHE A 66 0.14 -25.50 11.33
N SER A 67 0.48 -25.71 10.07
CA SER A 67 0.59 -24.65 9.08
C SER A 67 0.30 -25.17 7.68
N VAL A 68 -0.29 -24.31 6.85
CA VAL A 68 -0.53 -24.59 5.43
C VAL A 68 -0.03 -23.40 4.62
N GLU A 69 0.86 -23.65 3.68
CA GLU A 69 1.16 -22.73 2.60
C GLU A 69 0.35 -23.10 1.36
N ILE A 70 -0.35 -22.12 0.82
CA ILE A 70 -1.11 -22.22 -0.42
C ILE A 70 -0.47 -21.29 -1.44
N LEU A 71 0.07 -21.87 -2.51
CA LEU A 71 0.66 -21.13 -3.62
C LEU A 71 -0.31 -21.19 -4.79
N ARG A 72 -0.76 -20.04 -5.29
CA ARG A 72 -1.60 -19.93 -6.49
C ARG A 72 -0.91 -19.06 -7.53
N ASN A 73 -0.82 -19.59 -8.75
CA ASN A 73 -0.38 -18.88 -9.93
C ASN A 73 -1.15 -19.36 -11.16
N ASP A 74 -0.76 -18.90 -12.35
CA ASP A 74 -1.44 -19.23 -13.60
C ASP A 74 -1.34 -20.74 -13.96
N ALA A 75 -0.38 -21.47 -13.40
CA ALA A 75 -0.16 -22.88 -13.70
C ALA A 75 -0.89 -23.84 -12.74
N GLY A 76 -1.08 -23.45 -11.49
CA GLY A 76 -1.45 -24.39 -10.43
C GLY A 76 -1.90 -23.73 -9.13
N ILE A 77 -2.54 -24.55 -8.30
CA ILE A 77 -2.58 -24.34 -6.85
C ILE A 77 -1.73 -25.44 -6.21
N GLN A 78 -0.81 -25.08 -5.33
CA GLN A 78 -0.03 -26.03 -4.53
C GLN A 78 -0.34 -25.84 -3.06
N LEU A 79 -0.55 -26.95 -2.36
CA LEU A 79 -0.81 -27.00 -0.91
C LEU A 79 0.35 -27.71 -0.24
N ILE A 80 0.99 -27.09 0.73
CA ILE A 80 2.17 -27.63 1.43
C ILE A 80 1.99 -27.38 2.93
N GLY A 81 2.24 -28.38 3.77
CA GLY A 81 2.25 -28.19 5.23
C GLY A 81 1.58 -29.30 6.02
N LEU A 82 1.41 -29.06 7.31
CA LEU A 82 0.87 -30.01 8.28
C LEU A 82 -0.50 -29.55 8.76
N ILE A 83 -1.50 -30.43 8.66
CA ILE A 83 -2.89 -30.17 9.08
C ILE A 83 -3.34 -31.14 10.18
N PRO A 84 -4.30 -30.73 11.03
CA PRO A 84 -4.98 -31.65 11.95
C PRO A 84 -5.76 -32.73 11.18
N GLU A 85 -5.82 -33.96 11.71
CA GLU A 85 -6.56 -35.06 11.07
C GLU A 85 -8.06 -34.73 10.85
N ASN A 86 -8.66 -33.99 11.78
CA ASN A 86 -10.06 -33.56 11.68
C ASN A 86 -10.30 -32.36 10.75
N ALA A 87 -9.27 -31.77 10.13
CA ALA A 87 -9.39 -30.62 9.23
C ALA A 87 -9.94 -30.96 7.82
N ASN A 88 -10.24 -32.24 7.55
CA ASN A 88 -10.88 -32.74 6.32
C ASN A 88 -10.18 -32.26 5.03
N ARG A 89 -8.95 -32.74 4.82
CA ARG A 89 -8.09 -32.52 3.63
C ARG A 89 -8.84 -32.54 2.30
N THR A 90 -9.76 -33.50 2.16
CA THR A 90 -10.58 -33.72 0.96
C THR A 90 -11.45 -32.49 0.65
N ARG A 91 -12.07 -31.89 1.67
CA ARG A 91 -12.90 -30.69 1.50
C ARG A 91 -12.11 -29.49 1.03
N ILE A 92 -10.92 -29.26 1.60
CA ILE A 92 -10.02 -28.16 1.21
C ILE A 92 -9.68 -28.28 -0.28
N ARG A 93 -9.25 -29.47 -0.71
CA ARG A 93 -8.91 -29.74 -2.11
C ARG A 93 -10.11 -29.57 -3.04
N ASP A 94 -11.28 -30.08 -2.67
CA ASP A 94 -12.47 -30.04 -3.51
C ASP A 94 -13.02 -28.61 -3.67
N GLN A 95 -12.92 -27.76 -2.63
CA GLN A 95 -13.25 -26.33 -2.73
C GLN A 95 -12.29 -25.60 -3.69
N LEU A 96 -10.99 -25.90 -3.61
CA LEU A 96 -9.98 -25.31 -4.50
C LEU A 96 -10.15 -25.76 -5.96
N ALA A 97 -10.59 -27.00 -6.18
CA ALA A 97 -10.89 -27.53 -7.52
C ALA A 97 -12.14 -26.87 -8.16
N GLY A 98 -13.02 -26.26 -7.35
CA GLY A 98 -14.22 -25.55 -7.83
C GLY A 98 -13.97 -24.10 -8.26
N LEU A 99 -12.76 -23.57 -8.04
CA LEU A 99 -12.41 -22.19 -8.43
C LEU A 99 -12.35 -22.04 -9.95
N SER A 100 -13.00 -20.99 -10.49
CA SER A 100 -13.02 -20.71 -11.93
C SER A 100 -11.60 -20.50 -12.48
N GLY A 101 -11.31 -21.11 -13.64
CA GLY A 101 -9.98 -21.12 -14.27
C GLY A 101 -9.12 -22.37 -13.97
N THR A 102 -9.64 -23.32 -13.17
CA THR A 102 -9.06 -24.61 -12.74
C THR A 102 -7.59 -24.87 -13.12
N PRO A 103 -6.64 -24.22 -12.43
CA PRO A 103 -5.26 -24.62 -12.46
C PRO A 103 -5.09 -25.95 -11.69
N LYS A 104 -4.15 -26.80 -12.10
CA LYS A 104 -3.91 -28.12 -11.50
C LYS A 104 -3.65 -28.00 -10.00
N VAL A 105 -4.47 -28.64 -9.15
CA VAL A 105 -4.24 -28.67 -7.69
C VAL A 105 -3.24 -29.77 -7.36
N THR A 106 -2.11 -29.39 -6.76
CA THR A 106 -1.09 -30.32 -6.27
C THR A 106 -1.09 -30.28 -4.74
N ASP A 107 -1.22 -31.44 -4.11
CA ASP A 107 -1.44 -31.56 -2.67
C ASP A 107 -0.27 -32.30 -2.01
N PHE A 108 0.54 -31.55 -1.27
CA PHE A 108 1.64 -32.02 -0.43
C PHE A 108 1.33 -31.81 1.06
N LEU A 109 0.05 -31.85 1.46
CA LEU A 109 -0.34 -31.78 2.86
C LEU A 109 -0.08 -33.11 3.59
N GLU A 110 0.38 -33.02 4.83
CA GLU A 110 0.47 -34.12 5.77
C GLU A 110 -0.54 -33.93 6.92
N ALA A 111 -1.06 -35.01 7.49
CA ALA A 111 -2.02 -34.95 8.58
C ALA A 111 -1.43 -35.55 9.87
N ALA A 112 -1.69 -34.91 11.01
CA ALA A 112 -1.33 -35.44 12.33
C ALA A 112 -2.56 -35.59 13.24
N ASP A 113 -2.56 -36.66 14.05
CA ASP A 113 -3.64 -37.03 14.98
C ASP A 113 -3.64 -36.15 16.24
N TYR A 114 -4.02 -34.89 16.09
CA TYR A 114 -4.34 -33.97 17.19
C TYR A 114 -5.60 -33.17 16.86
N SER A 115 -6.25 -32.64 17.89
CA SER A 115 -7.38 -31.73 17.71
C SER A 115 -6.95 -30.43 17.03
N SER A 116 -7.77 -29.94 16.10
CA SER A 116 -7.63 -28.60 15.52
C SER A 116 -7.47 -27.52 16.60
N PRO A 117 -6.39 -26.71 16.55
CA PRO A 117 -6.24 -25.55 17.42
C PRO A 117 -7.36 -24.53 17.23
N GLU A 118 -7.53 -23.65 18.22
CA GLU A 118 -8.43 -22.51 18.11
C GLU A 118 -8.05 -21.63 16.90
N GLY A 119 -9.06 -21.09 16.20
CA GLY A 119 -8.86 -20.22 15.03
C GLY A 119 -8.44 -20.95 13.74
N TRP A 120 -8.04 -22.23 13.78
CA TRP A 120 -7.57 -22.98 12.60
C TRP A 120 -8.61 -23.03 11.47
N ASN A 121 -9.83 -23.46 11.77
CA ASN A 121 -10.88 -23.59 10.75
C ASN A 121 -11.29 -22.24 10.15
N ALA A 122 -11.27 -21.17 10.95
CA ALA A 122 -11.52 -19.82 10.48
C ALA A 122 -10.40 -19.31 9.57
N ALA A 123 -9.14 -19.61 9.92
CA ALA A 123 -7.97 -19.25 9.14
C ALA A 123 -7.96 -19.96 7.77
N VAL A 124 -8.21 -21.27 7.75
CA VAL A 124 -8.33 -22.05 6.50
C VAL A 124 -9.51 -21.54 5.66
N GLY A 125 -10.67 -21.29 6.27
CA GLY A 125 -11.84 -20.77 5.56
C GLY A 125 -11.59 -19.39 4.91
N PHE A 126 -10.94 -18.49 5.63
CA PHE A 126 -10.54 -17.19 5.09
C PHE A 126 -9.52 -17.33 3.96
N ALA A 127 -8.50 -18.18 4.13
CA ALA A 127 -7.50 -18.41 3.09
C ALA A 127 -8.12 -18.91 1.78
N LEU A 128 -9.10 -19.83 1.86
CA LEU A 128 -9.84 -20.31 0.69
C LEU A 128 -10.67 -19.21 0.03
N SER A 129 -11.34 -18.35 0.80
CA SER A 129 -12.10 -17.21 0.25
C SER A 129 -11.18 -16.12 -0.33
N ALA A 130 -10.03 -15.87 0.30
CA ALA A 130 -9.03 -14.92 -0.20
C ALA A 130 -8.47 -15.38 -1.55
N LEU A 131 -8.28 -16.69 -1.75
CA LEU A 131 -7.84 -17.23 -3.04
C LEU A 131 -8.82 -16.92 -4.16
N GLU A 132 -10.13 -16.80 -3.93
CA GLU A 132 -11.10 -16.42 -4.98
C GLU A 132 -10.79 -15.06 -5.60
N LEU A 133 -10.29 -14.12 -4.79
CA LEU A 133 -9.94 -12.76 -5.20
C LEU A 133 -8.52 -12.63 -5.74
N LEU A 134 -7.64 -13.57 -5.37
CA LEU A 134 -6.20 -13.45 -5.58
C LEU A 134 -5.71 -14.49 -6.59
N PRO A 135 -5.66 -14.17 -7.89
CA PRO A 135 -5.24 -15.11 -8.93
C PRO A 135 -3.75 -15.48 -8.83
N ARG A 136 -2.93 -14.62 -8.22
CA ARG A 136 -1.48 -14.80 -8.03
C ARG A 136 -1.13 -14.44 -6.59
N ALA A 137 -0.95 -15.45 -5.73
CA ALA A 137 -0.68 -15.24 -4.31
C ALA A 137 0.03 -16.42 -3.64
N LYS A 138 0.74 -16.10 -2.57
CA LYS A 138 1.15 -17.02 -1.51
C LYS A 138 0.33 -16.71 -0.27
N ILE A 139 -0.38 -17.69 0.26
CA ILE A 139 -1.12 -17.57 1.52
C ILE A 139 -0.55 -18.56 2.52
N SER A 140 -0.07 -18.08 3.66
CA SER A 140 0.39 -18.91 4.77
C SER A 140 -0.65 -18.87 5.89
N VAL A 141 -1.09 -20.04 6.32
CA VAL A 141 -2.16 -20.24 7.29
C VAL A 141 -1.57 -20.92 8.52
N GLU A 142 -1.80 -20.34 9.69
CA GLU A 142 -1.51 -20.91 11.00
C GLU A 142 -2.75 -20.83 11.89
N ALA A 143 -2.69 -21.42 13.08
CA ALA A 143 -3.76 -21.30 14.06
C ALA A 143 -3.99 -19.84 14.45
N GLY A 144 -5.14 -19.28 14.04
CA GLY A 144 -5.50 -17.90 14.36
C GLY A 144 -4.73 -16.83 13.56
N ARG A 145 -3.97 -17.18 12.52
CA ARG A 145 -3.22 -16.20 11.70
C ARG A 145 -3.21 -16.59 10.22
N VAL A 146 -3.38 -15.60 9.34
CA VAL A 146 -3.23 -15.76 7.90
C VAL A 146 -2.38 -14.63 7.33
N ALA A 147 -1.27 -14.98 6.70
CA ALA A 147 -0.45 -14.05 5.94
C ALA A 147 -0.73 -14.23 4.46
N VAL A 148 -1.02 -13.13 3.76
CA VAL A 148 -1.31 -13.09 2.33
C VAL A 148 -0.26 -12.23 1.66
N THR A 149 0.52 -12.82 0.77
CA THR A 149 1.41 -12.12 -0.15
C THR A 149 0.85 -12.23 -1.56
N ALA A 150 0.54 -11.11 -2.20
CA ALA A 150 -0.10 -11.10 -3.53
C ALA A 150 0.41 -9.95 -4.41
N THR A 151 0.09 -10.04 -5.70
CA THR A 151 0.33 -8.97 -6.67
C THR A 151 -1.01 -8.55 -7.28
N SER A 152 -1.30 -7.25 -7.28
CA SER A 152 -2.42 -6.65 -8.01
C SER A 152 -1.98 -6.18 -9.40
N ASP A 153 -2.92 -5.78 -10.24
CA ASP A 153 -2.70 -5.23 -11.57
C ASP A 153 -2.51 -3.71 -11.54
N SER A 154 -3.03 -3.04 -10.50
CA SER A 154 -2.94 -1.58 -10.33
C SER A 154 -2.96 -1.16 -8.86
N ALA A 155 -2.62 0.10 -8.59
CA ALA A 155 -2.70 0.69 -7.25
C ALA A 155 -4.15 0.76 -6.74
N ALA A 156 -5.11 1.11 -7.60
CA ALA A 156 -6.54 1.11 -7.27
C ALA A 156 -7.02 -0.31 -6.90
N GLN A 157 -6.65 -1.31 -7.71
CA GLN A 157 -7.00 -2.71 -7.42
C GLN A 157 -6.30 -3.22 -6.15
N ARG A 158 -5.07 -2.77 -5.85
CA ARG A 158 -4.40 -3.09 -4.58
C ARG A 158 -5.23 -2.60 -3.40
N GLN A 159 -5.65 -1.33 -3.43
CA GLN A 159 -6.44 -0.74 -2.36
C GLN A 159 -7.81 -1.41 -2.23
N GLU A 160 -8.46 -1.71 -3.36
CA GLU A 160 -9.70 -2.50 -3.39
C GLU A 160 -9.49 -3.89 -2.76
N LEU A 161 -8.47 -4.65 -3.18
CA LEU A 161 -8.15 -5.98 -2.65
C LEU A 161 -7.80 -5.94 -1.16
N GLU A 162 -6.99 -4.98 -0.71
CA GLU A 162 -6.66 -4.81 0.71
C GLU A 162 -7.92 -4.54 1.53
N ASN A 163 -8.78 -3.64 1.05
CA ASN A 163 -10.06 -3.35 1.70
C ASN A 163 -10.97 -4.59 1.70
N ASP A 164 -11.13 -5.26 0.57
CA ASP A 164 -11.95 -6.47 0.42
C ASP A 164 -11.49 -7.61 1.34
N LEU A 165 -10.20 -7.87 1.41
CA LEU A 165 -9.62 -8.92 2.25
C LEU A 165 -9.73 -8.58 3.74
N ARG A 166 -9.49 -7.31 4.12
CA ARG A 166 -9.72 -6.84 5.50
C ARG A 166 -11.18 -6.96 5.90
N ARG A 167 -12.10 -6.68 4.98
CA ARG A 167 -13.56 -6.82 5.19
C ARG A 167 -13.99 -8.29 5.33
N ARG A 168 -13.38 -9.21 4.58
CA ARG A 168 -13.68 -10.65 4.62
C ARG A 168 -13.03 -11.41 5.79
N ALA A 169 -11.99 -10.85 6.42
CA ALA A 169 -11.27 -11.52 7.49
C ALA A 169 -12.12 -11.74 8.75
N PRO A 170 -12.26 -12.98 9.25
CA PRO A 170 -12.89 -13.29 10.54
C PRO A 170 -12.19 -12.57 11.71
N ALA A 171 -12.95 -12.25 12.78
CA ALA A 171 -12.41 -11.61 13.99
C ALA A 171 -11.44 -12.51 14.78
N SER A 172 -11.58 -13.83 14.63
CA SER A 172 -10.78 -14.84 15.34
C SER A 172 -9.41 -15.09 14.71
N ILE A 173 -9.02 -14.34 13.67
CA ILE A 173 -7.74 -14.51 12.98
C ILE A 173 -7.02 -13.17 12.79
N ASP A 174 -5.72 -13.17 13.00
CA ASP A 174 -4.82 -12.07 12.65
C ASP A 174 -4.46 -12.16 11.17
N ILE A 175 -4.65 -11.08 10.42
CA ILE A 175 -4.29 -11.03 8.99
C ILE A 175 -3.11 -10.10 8.75
N VAL A 176 -2.17 -10.59 7.93
CA VAL A 176 -1.06 -9.80 7.40
C VAL A 176 -1.22 -9.74 5.89
N LEU A 177 -1.32 -8.55 5.32
CA LEU A 177 -1.52 -8.34 3.89
C LEU A 177 -0.31 -7.63 3.29
N ASN A 178 0.41 -8.33 2.42
CA ASN A 178 1.56 -7.84 1.66
C ASN A 178 1.18 -7.87 0.17
N ILE A 179 0.40 -6.88 -0.27
CA ILE A 179 -0.07 -6.78 -1.66
C ILE A 179 0.74 -5.72 -2.38
N SER A 180 1.43 -6.10 -3.44
CA SER A 180 2.20 -5.18 -4.27
C SER A 180 1.42 -4.84 -5.54
N ALA A 181 1.42 -3.58 -5.94
CA ALA A 181 0.97 -3.15 -7.26
C ALA A 181 2.19 -2.90 -8.15
N PRO A 182 2.17 -3.28 -9.44
CA PRO A 182 3.15 -2.80 -10.39
C PRO A 182 3.11 -1.27 -10.41
N ARG A 183 4.30 -0.66 -10.47
CA ARG A 183 4.42 0.79 -10.55
C ARG A 183 3.70 1.27 -11.82
N PRO A 184 2.87 2.33 -11.73
CA PRO A 184 2.20 2.86 -12.91
C PRO A 184 3.24 3.30 -13.94
N VAL A 185 2.99 3.02 -15.21
CA VAL A 185 3.77 3.58 -16.31
C VAL A 185 3.25 4.98 -16.56
N ILE A 186 4.08 5.98 -16.34
CA ILE A 186 3.77 7.39 -16.50
C ILE A 186 4.32 7.85 -17.85
N THR A 187 3.45 8.26 -18.76
CA THR A 187 3.82 8.79 -20.09
C THR A 187 2.88 9.94 -20.49
N PRO A 188 3.40 11.14 -20.81
CA PRO A 188 4.77 11.59 -20.57
C PRO A 188 5.11 11.65 -19.07
N PHE A 189 6.39 11.47 -18.74
CA PHE A 189 6.90 11.66 -17.39
C PHE A 189 6.95 13.16 -17.09
N THR A 190 6.12 13.63 -16.15
CA THR A 190 5.85 15.07 -16.00
C THR A 190 6.11 15.56 -14.59
N LEU A 191 6.63 16.78 -14.51
CA LEU A 191 6.75 17.56 -13.28
C LEU A 191 6.45 19.02 -13.62
N ARG A 192 5.57 19.65 -12.85
CA ARG A 192 5.24 21.05 -13.01
C ARG A 192 5.20 21.72 -11.65
N PHE A 193 6.11 22.66 -11.45
CA PHE A 193 6.25 23.42 -10.21
C PHE A 193 6.12 24.92 -10.52
N LEU A 194 5.44 25.66 -9.65
CA LEU A 194 5.17 27.07 -9.88
C LEU A 194 5.20 27.89 -8.58
N ILE A 195 5.51 29.17 -8.75
CA ILE A 195 5.59 30.20 -7.70
C ILE A 195 4.80 31.41 -8.18
N ASP A 196 3.59 31.58 -7.67
CA ASP A 196 2.70 32.70 -7.98
C ASP A 196 2.36 33.52 -6.72
N ASP A 197 1.28 34.31 -6.78
CA ASP A 197 0.85 35.15 -5.65
C ASP A 197 -0.01 34.36 -4.64
N GLU A 198 -0.50 33.17 -5.01
CA GLU A 198 -1.25 32.26 -4.13
C GLU A 198 -0.30 31.33 -3.36
N GLY A 199 0.91 31.13 -3.89
CA GLY A 199 2.00 30.47 -3.22
C GLY A 199 2.79 29.56 -4.16
N THR A 200 3.43 28.59 -3.55
CA THR A 200 4.30 27.57 -4.16
C THR A 200 3.53 26.26 -4.20
N ARG A 201 3.46 25.61 -5.36
CA ARG A 201 2.77 24.31 -5.48
C ARG A 201 3.31 23.47 -6.64
N PHE A 202 3.01 22.18 -6.57
CA PHE A 202 3.07 21.28 -7.72
C PHE A 202 1.70 21.18 -8.37
N ASP A 203 1.64 21.44 -9.68
CA ASP A 203 0.49 21.05 -10.51
C ASP A 203 0.64 19.58 -10.95
N ALA A 204 1.88 19.11 -11.10
CA ALA A 204 2.18 17.71 -11.37
C ALA A 204 3.54 17.35 -10.77
N CYS A 205 3.68 16.13 -10.25
CA CYS A 205 4.98 15.64 -9.83
C CYS A 205 5.06 14.13 -10.03
N SER A 206 6.07 13.70 -10.79
CA SER A 206 6.41 12.29 -11.00
C SER A 206 7.82 12.01 -10.48
N ALA A 207 8.03 10.83 -9.91
CA ALA A 207 9.32 10.36 -9.43
C ALA A 207 9.53 8.87 -9.74
N GLU A 208 10.77 8.46 -9.99
CA GLU A 208 11.13 7.08 -10.32
C GLU A 208 11.35 6.19 -9.08
N SER A 209 11.59 6.82 -7.93
CA SER A 209 11.88 6.17 -6.65
C SER A 209 11.53 7.06 -5.46
N GLU A 210 11.56 6.47 -4.27
CA GLU A 210 11.38 7.21 -3.01
C GLU A 210 12.48 8.26 -2.79
N GLU A 211 13.73 7.91 -3.12
CA GLU A 211 14.88 8.80 -3.02
C GLU A 211 14.73 10.02 -3.95
N SER A 212 14.34 9.78 -5.19
CA SER A 212 14.04 10.83 -6.18
C SER A 212 12.94 11.76 -5.70
N ARG A 213 11.84 11.18 -5.17
CA ARG A 213 10.74 11.93 -4.57
C ARG A 213 11.21 12.84 -3.45
N GLN A 214 11.98 12.31 -2.49
CA GLN A 214 12.48 13.08 -1.35
C GLN A 214 13.37 14.24 -1.81
N ARG A 215 14.22 14.01 -2.82
CA ARG A 215 15.08 15.05 -3.40
C ARG A 215 14.27 16.18 -4.02
N ILE A 216 13.25 15.85 -4.82
CA ILE A 216 12.36 16.83 -5.48
C ILE A 216 11.58 17.62 -4.44
N LEU A 217 10.98 16.94 -3.45
CA LEU A 217 10.19 17.60 -2.40
C LEU A 217 11.05 18.50 -1.52
N LYS A 218 12.31 18.13 -1.25
CA LYS A 218 13.26 18.97 -0.55
C LYS A 218 13.57 20.25 -1.32
N ALA A 219 13.87 20.15 -2.62
CA ALA A 219 14.08 21.32 -3.48
C ALA A 219 12.85 22.24 -3.50
N ALA A 220 11.65 21.67 -3.54
CA ALA A 220 10.40 22.44 -3.48
C ALA A 220 10.19 23.13 -2.13
N ALA A 221 10.46 22.45 -1.02
CA ALA A 221 10.43 23.04 0.32
C ALA A 221 11.44 24.19 0.44
N ASP A 222 12.65 24.02 -0.09
CA ASP A 222 13.66 25.08 -0.17
C ASP A 222 13.19 26.25 -1.04
N ALA A 223 12.36 26.00 -2.06
CA ALA A 223 11.71 27.02 -2.89
C ALA A 223 10.46 27.66 -2.26
N GLY A 224 10.11 27.27 -1.03
CA GLY A 224 9.04 27.86 -0.24
C GLY A 224 7.72 27.10 -0.26
N LEU A 225 7.69 25.83 -0.72
CA LEU A 225 6.51 24.97 -0.64
C LEU A 225 6.07 24.75 0.83
N GLU A 226 4.83 25.11 1.14
CA GLU A 226 4.22 24.92 2.46
C GLU A 226 3.16 23.81 2.40
N GLY A 227 3.22 22.85 3.33
CA GLY A 227 2.25 21.77 3.45
C GLY A 227 2.62 20.47 2.73
N PRO A 228 1.76 19.44 2.83
CA PRO A 228 2.00 18.14 2.20
C PRO A 228 1.86 18.25 0.67
N ALA A 229 2.83 17.73 -0.06
CA ALA A 229 2.76 17.57 -1.51
C ALA A 229 2.99 16.12 -1.92
N THR A 230 2.28 15.68 -2.95
CA THR A 230 2.33 14.33 -3.50
C THR A 230 3.14 14.32 -4.80
N CYS A 231 4.07 13.36 -4.90
CA CYS A 231 4.74 13.02 -6.15
C CYS A 231 4.49 11.54 -6.43
N THR A 232 3.89 11.25 -7.58
CA THR A 232 3.51 9.91 -7.99
C THR A 232 4.74 9.11 -8.38
N ILE A 233 4.97 7.96 -7.74
CA ILE A 233 6.10 7.10 -8.05
C ILE A 233 5.71 6.13 -9.17
N GLY A 234 6.42 6.17 -10.30
CA GLY A 234 6.10 5.39 -11.49
C GLY A 234 7.30 5.01 -12.36
N LEU A 235 7.05 4.17 -13.37
CA LEU A 235 7.97 3.86 -14.46
C LEU A 235 7.79 4.88 -15.59
N GLY A 236 8.75 4.95 -16.52
CA GLY A 236 8.70 5.88 -17.66
C GLY A 236 9.63 7.08 -17.55
N VAL A 237 10.49 7.12 -16.52
CA VAL A 237 11.48 8.19 -16.36
C VAL A 237 12.42 8.24 -17.58
N PRO A 238 12.64 9.40 -18.20
CA PRO A 238 13.48 9.54 -19.40
C PRO A 238 14.97 9.32 -19.10
N THR A 239 15.41 9.63 -17.89
CA THR A 239 16.82 9.58 -17.45
C THR A 239 16.92 9.38 -15.93
N PRO A 240 17.95 8.68 -15.42
CA PRO A 240 18.21 8.58 -13.97
C PRO A 240 18.55 9.93 -13.31
N THR A 241 18.83 10.98 -14.09
CA THR A 241 19.13 12.33 -13.56
C THR A 241 17.89 13.23 -13.40
N TRP A 242 16.67 12.66 -13.49
CA TRP A 242 15.41 13.37 -13.38
C TRP A 242 15.30 14.24 -12.12
N SER A 243 15.50 13.64 -10.93
CA SER A 243 15.41 14.37 -9.66
C SER A 243 16.46 15.48 -9.52
N GLN A 244 17.65 15.28 -10.09
CA GLN A 244 18.70 16.30 -10.13
C GLN A 244 18.30 17.48 -11.03
N ALA A 245 17.75 17.20 -12.21
CA ALA A 245 17.29 18.25 -13.12
C ALA A 245 16.12 19.04 -12.53
N ALA A 246 15.17 18.36 -11.90
CA ALA A 246 14.07 18.98 -11.16
C ALA A 246 14.59 19.88 -10.02
N GLU A 247 15.57 19.42 -9.23
CA GLU A 247 16.22 20.22 -8.18
C GLU A 247 16.84 21.52 -8.73
N ILE A 248 17.61 21.42 -9.83
CA ILE A 248 18.23 22.58 -10.49
C ILE A 248 17.17 23.57 -10.95
N ALA A 249 16.13 23.09 -11.62
CA ALA A 249 15.14 23.96 -12.24
C ALA A 249 14.20 24.62 -11.22
N ILE A 250 13.84 23.91 -10.14
CA ILE A 250 13.13 24.47 -8.99
C ILE A 250 13.98 25.56 -8.30
N GLY A 251 15.30 25.32 -8.13
CA GLY A 251 16.23 26.30 -7.59
C GLY A 251 16.38 27.55 -8.48
N GLY A 252 16.41 27.37 -9.80
CA GLY A 252 16.37 28.47 -10.76
C GLY A 252 15.09 29.31 -10.65
N LEU A 253 13.94 28.64 -10.57
CA LEU A 253 12.65 29.32 -10.40
C LEU A 253 12.55 30.10 -9.09
N LYS A 254 13.07 29.54 -7.99
CA LYS A 254 13.21 30.25 -6.71
C LYS A 254 14.02 31.54 -6.86
N THR A 255 15.11 31.50 -7.63
CA THR A 255 15.99 32.66 -7.86
C THR A 255 15.30 33.76 -8.69
N LEU A 256 14.41 33.38 -9.61
CA LEU A 256 13.56 34.31 -10.36
C LEU A 256 12.47 34.95 -9.49
N GLY A 257 12.10 34.32 -8.37
CA GLY A 257 11.07 34.81 -7.45
C GLY A 257 9.63 34.64 -7.97
N GLY A 258 9.43 33.93 -9.08
CA GLY A 258 8.11 33.68 -9.63
C GLY A 258 8.09 33.10 -11.04
N GLY A 259 7.01 32.38 -11.37
CA GLY A 259 6.80 31.75 -12.67
C GLY A 259 6.46 30.27 -12.55
N SER A 260 6.74 29.49 -13.59
CA SER A 260 6.56 28.03 -13.61
C SER A 260 7.69 27.33 -14.34
N VAL A 261 8.05 26.14 -13.87
CA VAL A 261 8.86 25.18 -14.61
C VAL A 261 8.03 23.93 -14.90
N THR A 262 8.05 23.46 -16.14
CA THR A 262 7.36 22.24 -16.59
C THR A 262 8.35 21.31 -17.26
N PHE A 263 8.37 20.06 -16.83
CA PHE A 263 9.07 18.95 -17.44
C PHE A 263 8.04 18.07 -18.14
N SER A 264 8.35 17.69 -19.37
CA SER A 264 7.69 16.63 -20.10
C SER A 264 8.78 15.77 -20.72
N ASP A 265 9.06 14.62 -20.13
CA ASP A 265 10.20 13.79 -20.44
C ASP A 265 11.53 14.59 -20.41
N ALA A 266 12.25 14.70 -21.52
CA ALA A 266 13.52 15.42 -21.59
C ALA A 266 13.35 16.93 -21.82
N ASP A 267 12.13 17.40 -22.09
CA ASP A 267 11.88 18.80 -22.39
C ASP A 267 11.56 19.58 -21.11
N VAL A 268 12.24 20.70 -20.91
CA VAL A 268 12.08 21.60 -19.76
C VAL A 268 11.62 22.95 -20.27
N THR A 269 10.48 23.44 -19.80
CA THR A 269 9.94 24.76 -20.13
C THR A 269 9.92 25.64 -18.88
N LEU A 270 10.67 26.74 -18.92
CA LEU A 270 10.71 27.76 -17.89
C LEU A 270 9.95 29.02 -18.36
N VAL A 271 8.89 29.37 -17.65
CA VAL A 271 8.15 30.62 -17.87
C VAL A 271 8.34 31.51 -16.65
N ALA A 272 9.03 32.63 -16.82
CA ALA A 272 9.24 33.58 -15.73
C ALA A 272 7.97 34.42 -15.47
N ARG A 273 7.86 34.97 -14.26
CA ARG A 273 6.79 35.93 -13.92
C ARG A 273 6.86 37.15 -14.85
N THR A 274 5.70 37.63 -15.31
CA THR A 274 5.62 38.87 -16.08
C THR A 274 6.21 40.04 -15.29
N GLY A 275 7.09 40.82 -15.94
CA GLY A 275 7.79 41.94 -15.30
C GLY A 275 9.10 41.57 -14.58
N THR A 276 9.57 40.32 -14.69
CA THR A 276 10.91 39.92 -14.23
C THR A 276 11.99 40.73 -14.96
N GLU A 277 13.04 41.16 -14.24
CA GLU A 277 14.16 41.89 -14.83
C GLU A 277 14.90 41.02 -15.86
N GLN A 278 15.10 41.54 -17.08
CA GLN A 278 15.76 40.80 -18.17
C GLN A 278 17.14 40.27 -17.77
N GLY A 279 17.98 41.06 -17.09
CA GLY A 279 19.32 40.64 -16.67
C GLY A 279 19.31 39.53 -15.62
N LEU A 280 18.30 39.51 -14.75
CA LEU A 280 18.09 38.41 -13.80
C LEU A 280 17.66 37.14 -14.56
N PHE A 281 16.73 37.29 -15.50
CA PHE A 281 16.24 36.19 -16.34
C PHE A 281 17.37 35.54 -17.15
N ASP A 282 18.13 36.34 -17.91
CA ASP A 282 19.23 35.85 -18.75
C ASP A 282 20.30 35.11 -17.92
N ARG A 283 20.61 35.62 -16.71
CA ARG A 283 21.57 34.98 -15.81
C ARG A 283 21.08 33.63 -15.31
N VAL A 284 19.84 33.54 -14.83
CA VAL A 284 19.27 32.28 -14.33
C VAL A 284 19.15 31.26 -15.46
N VAL A 285 18.70 31.67 -16.64
CA VAL A 285 18.63 30.78 -17.82
C VAL A 285 20.02 30.24 -18.15
N GLY A 286 21.06 31.08 -18.22
CA GLY A 286 22.43 30.63 -18.50
C GLY A 286 23.03 29.70 -17.43
N GLU A 287 22.75 29.97 -16.15
CA GLU A 287 23.14 29.08 -15.03
C GLU A 287 22.42 27.73 -15.13
N MET A 288 21.13 27.71 -15.48
CA MET A 288 20.34 26.49 -15.68
C MET A 288 20.82 25.70 -16.90
N GLU A 289 21.03 26.34 -18.06
CA GLU A 289 21.56 25.68 -19.27
C GLU A 289 22.92 25.01 -19.03
N THR A 290 23.76 25.61 -18.18
CA THR A 290 25.08 25.06 -17.85
C THR A 290 25.00 23.92 -16.83
N SER A 291 24.01 23.96 -15.93
CA SER A 291 23.91 23.02 -14.80
C SER A 291 23.03 21.82 -15.11
N LEU A 292 22.04 21.97 -15.99
CA LEU A 292 21.14 20.89 -16.39
C LEU A 292 21.93 19.78 -17.09
N PRO A 293 21.63 18.49 -16.81
CA PRO A 293 22.25 17.38 -17.52
C PRO A 293 21.96 17.44 -19.04
N ASP A 294 22.95 17.10 -19.88
CA ASP A 294 22.92 17.21 -21.35
C ASP A 294 21.68 16.62 -22.05
N VAL A 295 21.01 15.66 -21.42
CA VAL A 295 19.79 15.03 -21.95
C VAL A 295 18.59 15.97 -21.96
N PHE A 296 18.58 17.03 -21.13
CA PHE A 296 17.45 17.95 -21.00
C PHE A 296 17.57 19.15 -21.94
N ALA A 297 16.47 19.48 -22.63
CA ALA A 297 16.37 20.67 -23.47
C ALA A 297 15.59 21.77 -22.75
N LEU A 298 16.25 22.91 -22.45
CA LEU A 298 15.59 24.05 -21.81
C LEU A 298 15.01 25.01 -22.84
N HIS A 299 13.71 25.23 -22.77
CA HIS A 299 12.97 26.31 -23.40
C HIS A 299 12.62 27.36 -22.35
N SER A 300 12.99 28.61 -22.59
CA SER A 300 12.72 29.69 -21.65
C SER A 300 11.88 30.79 -22.31
N THR A 301 10.94 31.35 -21.55
CA THR A 301 10.09 32.44 -22.01
C THR A 301 9.90 33.47 -20.90
N LEU A 302 10.11 34.74 -21.25
CA LEU A 302 9.75 35.88 -20.43
C LEU A 302 8.53 36.57 -21.05
N PRO A 303 7.32 36.38 -20.50
CA PRO A 303 6.11 36.97 -21.05
C PRO A 303 6.16 38.50 -21.01
N VAL A 304 5.77 39.13 -22.12
CA VAL A 304 5.63 40.59 -22.23
C VAL A 304 4.17 40.96 -22.01
N ILE A 305 3.90 42.07 -21.33
CA ILE A 305 2.54 42.61 -21.21
C ILE A 305 2.10 43.09 -22.60
N VAL A 306 1.19 42.35 -23.23
CA VAL A 306 0.46 42.82 -24.42
C VAL A 306 -0.91 43.28 -23.92
N GLU A 307 -1.26 44.55 -24.15
CA GLU A 307 -2.61 45.03 -23.84
C GLU A 307 -3.63 44.19 -24.62
N ALA A 308 -4.57 43.57 -23.89
CA ALA A 308 -5.60 42.74 -24.48
C ALA A 308 -6.52 43.61 -25.34
N ASP A 309 -6.34 43.53 -26.65
CA ASP A 309 -7.27 44.09 -27.61
C ASP A 309 -8.49 43.15 -27.70
N ASP A 310 -9.71 43.69 -27.63
CA ASP A 310 -11.01 42.97 -27.68
C ASP A 310 -11.25 42.25 -29.04
N THR A 311 -10.22 42.19 -29.88
CA THR A 311 -10.18 41.53 -31.17
C THR A 311 -9.52 40.15 -31.15
N THR A 312 -8.85 39.79 -30.04
CA THR A 312 -8.15 38.51 -29.89
C THR A 312 -9.14 37.35 -29.88
N PRO A 313 -9.00 36.35 -30.76
CA PRO A 313 -9.93 35.23 -30.79
C PRO A 313 -9.82 34.39 -29.51
N GLU A 314 -10.96 34.04 -28.91
CA GLU A 314 -11.05 33.23 -27.70
C GLU A 314 -12.05 32.08 -27.92
N PHE A 315 -11.75 30.94 -27.31
CA PHE A 315 -12.69 29.84 -27.10
C PHE A 315 -12.84 29.57 -25.60
N THR A 316 -14.07 29.41 -25.14
CA THR A 316 -14.38 29.16 -23.72
C THR A 316 -15.31 27.97 -23.61
N ALA A 317 -14.99 27.03 -22.72
CA ALA A 317 -15.90 25.97 -22.31
C ALA A 317 -16.17 26.07 -20.81
N THR A 318 -17.45 26.06 -20.42
CA THR A 318 -17.87 26.17 -19.02
C THR A 318 -18.64 24.92 -18.62
N LEU A 319 -18.11 24.17 -17.65
CA LEU A 319 -18.75 23.04 -17.02
C LEU A 319 -19.35 23.50 -15.68
N SER A 320 -20.68 23.42 -15.58
CA SER A 320 -21.40 23.70 -14.35
C SER A 320 -21.37 22.52 -13.36
N PRO A 321 -21.59 22.74 -12.06
CA PRO A 321 -21.74 21.66 -11.07
C PRO A 321 -22.88 20.68 -11.39
N GLU A 322 -23.90 21.13 -12.13
CA GLU A 322 -25.01 20.28 -12.58
C GLU A 322 -24.65 19.42 -13.80
N GLY A 323 -23.41 19.51 -14.30
CA GLY A 323 -22.91 18.75 -15.45
C GLY A 323 -23.27 19.35 -16.81
N LEU A 324 -23.86 20.55 -16.86
CA LEU A 324 -24.10 21.27 -18.12
C LEU A 324 -22.79 21.84 -18.65
N LEU A 325 -22.46 21.53 -19.91
CA LEU A 325 -21.28 22.00 -20.61
C LEU A 325 -21.68 22.99 -21.71
N GLN A 326 -21.18 24.21 -21.62
CA GLN A 326 -21.41 25.23 -22.62
C GLN A 326 -20.12 25.58 -23.37
N LEU A 327 -20.14 25.44 -24.69
CA LEU A 327 -19.02 25.73 -25.58
C LEU A 327 -19.28 27.03 -26.35
N ARG A 328 -18.41 28.04 -26.21
CA ARG A 328 -18.53 29.36 -26.84
C ARG A 328 -17.21 29.79 -27.47
N GLY A 329 -17.28 30.80 -28.33
CA GLY A 329 -16.09 31.42 -28.94
C GLY A 329 -15.91 31.05 -30.40
N ARG A 330 -14.68 30.91 -30.87
CA ARG A 330 -14.36 30.66 -32.29
C ARG A 330 -13.73 29.29 -32.51
N LEU A 331 -14.09 28.62 -33.61
CA LEU A 331 -13.53 27.36 -34.07
C LEU A 331 -13.16 27.48 -35.55
N GLN A 332 -12.12 26.76 -35.98
CA GLN A 332 -11.53 26.98 -37.30
C GLN A 332 -12.50 26.70 -38.47
N ASN A 333 -13.21 25.57 -38.40
CA ASN A 333 -14.07 25.09 -39.48
C ASN A 333 -15.14 24.12 -38.94
N GLU A 334 -16.05 23.68 -39.80
CA GLU A 334 -17.15 22.79 -39.41
C GLU A 334 -16.65 21.42 -38.91
N ILE A 335 -15.51 20.93 -39.41
CA ILE A 335 -14.92 19.68 -38.94
C ILE A 335 -14.50 19.84 -37.47
N ALA A 336 -13.76 20.90 -37.13
CA ALA A 336 -13.34 21.18 -35.76
C ALA A 336 -14.53 21.36 -34.81
N ARG A 337 -15.60 22.02 -35.26
CA ARG A 337 -16.85 22.13 -34.48
C ARG A 337 -17.47 20.77 -34.21
N ASN A 338 -17.68 19.97 -35.25
CA ASN A 338 -18.32 18.65 -35.12
C ASN A 338 -17.48 17.70 -34.27
N THR A 339 -16.15 17.77 -34.37
CA THR A 339 -15.23 16.98 -33.54
C THR A 339 -15.33 17.39 -32.07
N ALA A 340 -15.27 18.69 -31.76
CA ALA A 340 -15.40 19.18 -30.40
C ALA A 340 -16.78 18.84 -29.80
N GLU A 341 -17.86 18.98 -30.57
CA GLU A 341 -19.22 18.63 -30.14
C GLU A 341 -19.37 17.12 -29.90
N SER A 342 -18.88 16.28 -30.82
CA SER A 342 -18.96 14.82 -30.68
C SER A 342 -18.15 14.33 -29.48
N TYR A 343 -16.96 14.89 -29.27
CA TYR A 343 -16.13 14.59 -28.11
C TYR A 343 -16.83 15.03 -26.81
N ALA A 344 -17.38 16.25 -26.78
CA ALA A 344 -18.12 16.74 -25.64
C ALA A 344 -19.33 15.85 -25.31
N HIS A 345 -20.09 15.41 -26.31
CA HIS A 345 -21.20 14.48 -26.09
C HIS A 345 -20.76 13.12 -25.56
N ALA A 346 -19.64 12.59 -26.06
CA ALA A 346 -19.10 11.32 -25.59
C ALA A 346 -18.64 11.40 -24.13
N ARG A 347 -18.06 12.53 -23.72
CA ARG A 347 -17.44 12.66 -22.40
C ARG A 347 -18.35 13.22 -21.31
N PHE A 348 -19.29 14.10 -21.66
CA PHE A 348 -20.15 14.83 -20.72
C PHE A 348 -21.65 14.54 -20.89
N GLY A 349 -22.03 13.75 -21.91
CA GLY A 349 -23.42 13.38 -22.19
C GLY A 349 -24.09 14.25 -23.26
N SER A 350 -25.10 13.71 -23.94
CA SER A 350 -25.72 14.39 -25.08
C SER A 350 -26.74 15.48 -24.70
N GLY A 351 -27.45 15.30 -23.59
CA GLY A 351 -28.49 16.23 -23.13
C GLY A 351 -27.99 17.46 -22.36
N THR A 352 -26.68 17.55 -22.12
CA THR A 352 -26.05 18.53 -21.23
C THR A 352 -25.10 19.48 -21.97
N VAL A 353 -24.81 19.21 -23.25
CA VAL A 353 -23.84 19.97 -24.04
C VAL A 353 -24.56 21.01 -24.92
N HIS A 354 -24.09 22.24 -24.86
CA HIS A 354 -24.58 23.36 -25.67
C HIS A 354 -23.46 23.98 -26.50
N MET A 355 -23.49 23.75 -27.81
CA MET A 355 -22.56 24.34 -28.77
C MET A 355 -23.07 25.71 -29.25
N ALA A 356 -22.32 26.77 -28.95
CA ALA A 356 -22.57 28.15 -29.39
C ALA A 356 -21.35 28.80 -30.06
N ALA A 357 -20.30 28.03 -30.36
CA ALA A 357 -19.10 28.52 -31.01
C ALA A 357 -19.35 28.86 -32.49
N ARG A 358 -18.74 29.94 -32.97
CA ARG A 358 -18.79 30.43 -34.37
C ARG A 358 -17.57 29.93 -35.15
N LEU A 359 -17.67 29.94 -36.48
CA LEU A 359 -16.54 29.57 -37.34
C LEU A 359 -15.67 30.79 -37.66
N ASP A 360 -14.36 30.58 -37.66
CA ASP A 360 -13.35 31.57 -38.04
C ASP A 360 -12.16 30.87 -38.73
N GLU A 361 -12.14 30.93 -40.06
CA GLU A 361 -11.13 30.26 -40.89
C GLU A 361 -9.74 30.89 -40.78
N THR A 362 -9.62 32.07 -40.15
CA THR A 362 -8.34 32.75 -39.98
C THR A 362 -7.51 32.18 -38.82
N LEU A 363 -8.10 31.29 -38.02
CA LEU A 363 -7.45 30.66 -36.88
C LEU A 363 -6.34 29.67 -37.31
N PRO A 364 -5.24 29.59 -36.55
CA PRO A 364 -4.16 28.65 -36.82
C PRO A 364 -4.62 27.20 -36.65
N MET A 365 -3.98 26.26 -37.35
CA MET A 365 -4.32 24.83 -37.28
C MET A 365 -4.15 24.23 -35.88
N THR A 366 -3.24 24.78 -35.07
CA THR A 366 -3.01 24.37 -33.67
C THR A 366 -4.19 24.69 -32.75
N TRP A 367 -5.10 25.58 -33.16
CA TRP A 367 -6.28 25.97 -32.37
C TRP A 367 -7.17 24.78 -32.00
N SER A 368 -7.45 23.90 -32.98
CA SER A 368 -8.29 22.73 -32.76
C SER A 368 -7.67 21.74 -31.77
N VAL A 369 -6.34 21.58 -31.81
CA VAL A 369 -5.60 20.71 -30.87
C VAL A 369 -5.72 21.26 -29.45
N ARG A 370 -5.56 22.58 -29.27
CA ARG A 370 -5.70 23.24 -27.97
C ARG A 370 -7.10 23.12 -27.38
N VAL A 371 -8.14 23.29 -28.20
CA VAL A 371 -9.53 23.10 -27.77
C VAL A 371 -9.75 21.66 -27.30
N MET A 372 -9.27 20.67 -28.06
CA MET A 372 -9.45 19.26 -27.70
C MET A 372 -8.66 18.88 -26.44
N ALA A 373 -7.42 19.34 -26.30
CA ALA A 373 -6.60 19.13 -25.10
C ALA A 373 -7.27 19.76 -23.87
N GLY A 374 -7.79 20.98 -24.01
CA GLY A 374 -8.52 21.66 -22.96
C GLY A 374 -9.84 20.99 -22.56
N LEU A 375 -10.60 20.44 -23.52
CA LEU A 375 -11.84 19.72 -23.23
C LEU A 375 -11.58 18.39 -22.50
N ASP A 376 -10.47 17.72 -22.81
CA ASP A 376 -10.01 16.54 -22.10
C ASP A 376 -9.62 16.88 -20.66
N ALA A 377 -8.85 17.95 -20.46
CA ALA A 377 -8.52 18.48 -19.14
C ALA A 377 -9.77 18.83 -18.32
N LEU A 378 -10.74 19.53 -18.91
CA LEU A 378 -12.01 19.88 -18.26
C LEU A 378 -12.82 18.65 -17.84
N SER A 379 -12.57 17.49 -18.46
CA SER A 379 -13.29 16.24 -18.18
C SER A 379 -12.91 15.57 -16.85
N HIS A 380 -11.75 15.94 -16.29
CA HIS A 380 -11.29 15.52 -14.96
C HIS A 380 -11.87 16.36 -13.82
N LEU A 381 -12.72 17.34 -14.15
CA LEU A 381 -13.29 18.28 -13.19
C LEU A 381 -14.76 17.98 -12.92
N HIS A 382 -15.19 18.26 -11.69
CA HIS A 382 -16.60 18.28 -11.34
C HIS A 382 -17.30 19.51 -11.94
N ASN A 383 -16.65 20.67 -11.85
CA ASN A 383 -17.04 21.91 -12.50
C ASN A 383 -15.81 22.75 -12.80
N GLY A 384 -15.89 23.61 -13.81
CA GLY A 384 -14.74 24.41 -14.21
C GLY A 384 -14.93 25.23 -15.47
N VAL A 385 -13.89 25.97 -15.82
CA VAL A 385 -13.81 26.79 -17.02
C VAL A 385 -12.50 26.48 -17.74
N LEU A 386 -12.63 26.17 -19.02
CA LEU A 386 -11.54 26.17 -19.99
C LEU A 386 -11.57 27.47 -20.77
N ARG A 387 -10.42 28.12 -20.91
CA ARG A 387 -10.19 29.27 -21.79
C ARG A 387 -9.01 28.99 -22.72
N VAL A 388 -9.21 29.18 -24.01
CA VAL A 388 -8.19 29.00 -25.06
C VAL A 388 -8.02 30.33 -25.79
N THR A 389 -6.78 30.82 -25.83
CA THR A 389 -6.35 32.02 -26.56
C THR A 389 -5.22 31.66 -27.54
N PRO A 390 -4.77 32.59 -28.42
CA PRO A 390 -3.70 32.34 -29.37
C PRO A 390 -2.36 31.99 -28.73
N ASP A 391 -2.18 32.34 -27.46
CA ASP A 391 -0.92 32.16 -26.74
C ASP A 391 -1.06 31.27 -25.50
N SER A 392 -2.28 30.89 -25.08
CA SER A 392 -2.46 30.12 -23.84
C SER A 392 -3.68 29.20 -23.79
N VAL A 393 -3.58 28.15 -22.95
CA VAL A 393 -4.70 27.30 -22.52
C VAL A 393 -4.81 27.36 -20.99
N ALA A 394 -5.93 27.83 -20.47
CA ALA A 394 -6.17 27.94 -19.03
C ALA A 394 -7.33 27.03 -18.62
N VAL A 395 -7.11 26.19 -17.62
CA VAL A 395 -8.14 25.33 -17.02
C VAL A 395 -8.24 25.67 -15.54
N SER A 396 -9.47 25.93 -15.08
CA SER A 396 -9.75 26.23 -13.68
C SER A 396 -10.98 25.50 -13.18
N GLY A 397 -11.04 25.15 -11.90
CA GLY A 397 -12.23 24.51 -11.33
C GLY A 397 -11.99 23.69 -10.07
N THR A 398 -12.91 22.78 -9.79
CA THR A 398 -12.87 21.89 -8.63
C THR A 398 -13.06 20.45 -9.02
N THR A 399 -12.41 19.55 -8.28
CA THR A 399 -12.44 18.10 -8.53
C THR A 399 -12.47 17.32 -7.21
N GLY A 400 -13.08 16.13 -7.26
CA GLY A 400 -13.04 15.14 -6.19
C GLY A 400 -11.97 14.07 -6.41
N GLU A 401 -11.20 14.14 -7.48
CA GLU A 401 -10.12 13.20 -7.80
C GLU A 401 -8.79 13.76 -7.27
N PRO A 402 -8.10 13.10 -6.32
CA PRO A 402 -6.85 13.61 -5.74
C PRO A 402 -5.71 13.83 -6.75
N ASP A 403 -5.65 13.01 -7.80
CA ASP A 403 -4.59 13.04 -8.82
C ASP A 403 -4.93 13.89 -10.05
N ALA A 404 -6.10 14.54 -10.08
CA ALA A 404 -6.61 15.25 -11.25
C ALA A 404 -5.66 16.34 -11.77
N ASN A 405 -4.97 17.07 -10.89
CA ASN A 405 -4.01 18.10 -11.33
C ASN A 405 -2.89 17.48 -12.17
N ALA A 406 -2.36 16.34 -11.73
CA ALA A 406 -1.30 15.62 -12.43
C ALA A 406 -1.80 15.02 -13.76
N ASP A 407 -3.02 14.46 -13.76
CA ASP A 407 -3.66 13.94 -14.97
C ASP A 407 -3.90 15.03 -16.01
N ILE A 408 -4.44 16.18 -15.58
CA ILE A 408 -4.67 17.35 -16.45
C ILE A 408 -3.35 17.87 -17.02
N ALA A 409 -2.34 18.05 -16.18
CA ALA A 409 -1.03 18.53 -16.63
C ALA A 409 -0.40 17.60 -17.66
N ARG A 410 -0.52 16.28 -17.47
CA ARG A 410 -0.04 15.26 -18.41
C ARG A 410 -0.81 15.29 -19.72
N ALA A 411 -2.15 15.36 -19.67
CA ALA A 411 -3.00 15.43 -20.86
C ALA A 411 -2.73 16.69 -21.69
N LEU A 412 -2.47 17.82 -21.03
CA LEU A 412 -2.08 19.06 -21.70
C LEU A 412 -0.65 18.98 -22.26
N ALA A 413 0.33 18.49 -21.48
CA ALA A 413 1.71 18.36 -21.93
C ALA A 413 1.87 17.41 -23.13
N GLU A 414 1.10 16.33 -23.19
CA GLU A 414 1.14 15.37 -24.30
C GLU A 414 0.61 15.96 -25.62
N LYS A 415 -0.45 16.77 -25.54
CA LYS A 415 -1.21 17.23 -26.72
C LYS A 415 -0.81 18.61 -27.20
N LEU A 416 -0.29 19.45 -26.30
CA LEU A 416 0.14 20.80 -26.62
C LEU A 416 1.60 20.80 -27.06
N SER A 417 1.95 21.75 -27.93
CA SER A 417 3.35 21.91 -28.34
C SER A 417 4.17 22.54 -27.20
N GLN A 418 5.49 22.32 -27.20
CA GLN A 418 6.41 22.77 -26.14
C GLN A 418 6.40 24.30 -25.90
N THR A 419 5.95 25.09 -26.88
CA THR A 419 5.81 26.56 -26.78
C THR A 419 4.45 27.04 -26.29
N ASP A 420 3.46 26.14 -26.20
CA ASP A 420 2.11 26.51 -25.78
C ASP A 420 2.06 26.70 -24.27
N HIS A 421 1.76 27.91 -23.81
CA HIS A 421 1.60 28.17 -22.39
C HIS A 421 0.28 27.59 -21.89
N PHE A 422 0.31 26.94 -20.72
CA PHE A 422 -0.91 26.57 -20.04
C PHE A 422 -0.86 26.85 -18.54
N SER A 423 -2.03 27.07 -17.96
CA SER A 423 -2.24 27.28 -16.53
C SER A 423 -3.33 26.36 -16.00
N ILE A 424 -3.08 25.76 -14.84
CA ILE A 424 -4.01 24.88 -14.14
C ILE A 424 -4.28 25.53 -12.78
N ASP A 425 -5.55 25.85 -12.53
CA ASP A 425 -6.03 26.35 -11.24
C ASP A 425 -7.18 25.45 -10.77
N VAL A 426 -6.81 24.26 -10.33
CA VAL A 426 -7.75 23.22 -9.97
C VAL A 426 -7.57 22.84 -8.50
N LYS A 427 -8.69 22.90 -7.78
CA LYS A 427 -8.73 22.63 -6.35
C LYS A 427 -9.38 21.28 -6.06
N TYR A 428 -8.66 20.44 -5.33
CA TYR A 428 -9.22 19.23 -4.74
C TYR A 428 -10.20 19.59 -3.61
N VAL A 429 -11.39 19.00 -3.65
CA VAL A 429 -12.42 19.13 -2.64
C VAL A 429 -12.78 17.73 -2.16
N GLU A 430 -12.39 17.40 -0.94
CA GLU A 430 -12.65 16.09 -0.31
C GLU A 430 -14.15 15.74 -0.28
N ALA A 431 -15.02 16.75 -0.09
CA ALA A 431 -16.47 16.56 -0.15
C ALA A 431 -17.00 16.18 -1.55
N LEU A 432 -16.17 16.15 -2.59
CA LEU A 432 -16.50 15.64 -3.92
C LEU A 432 -15.86 14.28 -4.19
N ASP A 433 -14.95 13.80 -3.31
CA ASP A 433 -14.33 12.48 -3.43
C ASP A 433 -15.35 11.40 -3.01
N PRO A 434 -15.79 10.54 -3.95
CA PRO A 434 -16.81 9.53 -3.67
C PRO A 434 -16.35 8.47 -2.66
N VAL A 435 -15.04 8.34 -2.43
CA VAL A 435 -14.45 7.38 -1.49
C VAL A 435 -14.25 8.02 -0.11
N ALA A 436 -13.80 9.28 -0.05
CA ALA A 436 -13.60 10.00 1.21
C ALA A 436 -14.91 10.34 1.94
N GLN A 437 -16.05 10.39 1.24
CA GLN A 437 -17.37 10.62 1.83
C GLN A 437 -17.90 9.46 2.69
N LEU A 438 -17.32 8.26 2.61
CA LEU A 438 -17.76 7.13 3.42
C LEU A 438 -17.22 7.30 4.85
N PRO A 439 -18.08 7.22 5.89
CA PRO A 439 -17.62 7.35 7.27
C PRO A 439 -16.58 6.27 7.59
N THR A 440 -15.54 6.66 8.31
CA THR A 440 -14.53 5.71 8.78
C THR A 440 -15.16 4.70 9.76
N PRO A 441 -14.54 3.53 9.95
CA PRO A 441 -15.06 2.55 10.89
C PRO A 441 -15.24 3.06 12.33
N ASP A 442 -14.35 3.94 12.80
CA ASP A 442 -14.43 4.54 14.14
C ASP A 442 -15.55 5.60 14.24
N GLU A 443 -15.80 6.35 13.16
CA GLU A 443 -16.92 7.30 13.09
C GLU A 443 -18.26 6.57 13.08
N CYS A 444 -18.37 5.47 12.35
CA CYS A 444 -19.53 4.60 12.35
C CYS A 444 -19.89 4.05 13.74
N GLU A 445 -18.89 3.53 14.47
CA GLU A 445 -19.06 3.09 15.87
C GLU A 445 -19.60 4.24 16.74
N SER A 446 -19.03 5.43 16.58
CA SER A 446 -19.40 6.62 17.36
C SER A 446 -20.83 7.11 17.07
N MET A 447 -21.25 7.06 15.81
CA MET A 447 -22.62 7.41 15.40
C MET A 447 -23.65 6.44 15.99
N ILE A 448 -23.37 5.14 15.96
CA ILE A 448 -24.25 4.11 16.57
C ILE A 448 -24.33 4.29 18.08
N LYS A 449 -23.19 4.55 18.73
CA LYS A 449 -23.14 4.84 20.17
C LYS A 449 -23.99 6.06 20.54
N THR A 450 -23.96 7.12 19.72
CA THR A 450 -24.78 8.32 19.93
C THR A 450 -26.28 8.00 19.86
N ILE A 451 -26.70 7.17 18.89
CA ILE A 451 -28.10 6.71 18.79
C ILE A 451 -28.51 5.98 20.08
N LEU A 452 -27.68 5.05 20.55
CA LEU A 452 -27.96 4.22 21.73
C LEU A 452 -27.95 5.00 23.05
N GLN A 453 -27.26 6.14 23.11
CA GLN A 453 -27.31 7.06 24.26
C GLN A 453 -28.64 7.82 24.33
N SER A 454 -29.22 8.17 23.17
CA SER A 454 -30.51 8.86 23.11
C SER A 454 -31.72 7.92 23.17
N ASP A 455 -31.64 6.76 22.51
CA ASP A 455 -32.73 5.81 22.36
C ASP A 455 -32.24 4.38 22.67
N LYS A 456 -32.73 3.77 23.75
CA LYS A 456 -32.36 2.40 24.13
C LYS A 456 -33.10 1.35 23.28
N ILE A 457 -32.44 0.21 23.04
CA ILE A 457 -33.08 -0.99 22.48
C ILE A 457 -33.82 -1.72 23.61
N VAL A 458 -35.15 -1.78 23.53
CA VAL A 458 -36.02 -2.37 24.56
C VAL A 458 -36.44 -3.79 24.18
N PHE A 459 -36.58 -4.66 25.18
CA PHE A 459 -37.00 -6.05 25.04
C PHE A 459 -38.22 -6.34 25.91
N GLU A 460 -39.00 -7.34 25.53
CA GLU A 460 -40.07 -7.85 26.39
C GLU A 460 -39.52 -8.38 27.73
N PRO A 461 -40.26 -8.28 28.84
CA PRO A 461 -39.79 -8.67 30.16
C PRO A 461 -39.27 -10.12 30.20
N GLY A 462 -38.04 -10.30 30.68
CA GLY A 462 -37.41 -11.62 30.81
C GLY A 462 -37.13 -12.34 29.48
N SER A 463 -37.26 -11.64 28.35
CA SER A 463 -37.12 -12.22 27.02
C SER A 463 -36.00 -11.57 26.21
N GLY A 464 -35.57 -12.29 25.16
CA GLY A 464 -34.77 -11.75 24.07
C GLY A 464 -35.59 -11.17 22.91
N THR A 465 -36.93 -11.22 22.98
CA THR A 465 -37.83 -10.61 21.99
C THR A 465 -37.71 -9.08 22.04
N LEU A 466 -37.48 -8.45 20.89
CA LEU A 466 -37.47 -6.99 20.77
C LEU A 466 -38.89 -6.44 20.95
N ASP A 467 -39.04 -5.40 21.76
CA ASP A 467 -40.30 -4.67 21.87
C ASP A 467 -40.59 -3.91 20.57
N ALA A 468 -41.87 -3.68 20.26
CA ALA A 468 -42.27 -2.90 19.09
C ALA A 468 -41.63 -1.48 19.09
N SER A 469 -41.38 -0.91 20.27
CA SER A 469 -40.71 0.39 20.41
C SER A 469 -39.23 0.38 20.01
N ALA A 470 -38.60 -0.79 19.89
CA ALA A 470 -37.19 -0.91 19.48
C ALA A 470 -37.02 -0.78 17.96
N ALA A 471 -38.06 -1.03 17.16
CA ALA A 471 -37.96 -1.03 15.69
C ALA A 471 -37.42 0.29 15.10
N PRO A 472 -37.89 1.48 15.52
CA PRO A 472 -37.35 2.75 15.03
C PRO A 472 -35.88 2.98 15.37
N VAL A 473 -35.40 2.45 16.51
CA VAL A 473 -33.98 2.55 16.92
C VAL A 473 -33.12 1.66 16.03
N ILE A 474 -33.57 0.43 15.78
CA ILE A 474 -32.89 -0.48 14.84
C ILE A 474 -32.90 0.10 13.41
N ASP A 475 -33.97 0.79 13.00
CA ASP A 475 -34.01 1.48 11.70
C ASP A 475 -32.97 2.60 11.59
N LYS A 476 -32.80 3.41 12.65
CA LYS A 476 -31.75 4.46 12.69
C LYS A 476 -30.35 3.86 12.61
N ILE A 477 -30.07 2.83 13.42
CA ILE A 477 -28.80 2.10 13.40
C ILE A 477 -28.56 1.50 12.01
N ALA A 478 -29.60 0.94 11.39
CA ALA A 478 -29.47 0.35 10.08
C ALA A 478 -29.23 1.36 8.96
N THR A 479 -29.75 2.57 9.06
CA THR A 479 -29.42 3.66 8.12
C THR A 479 -27.95 4.04 8.24
N VAL A 480 -27.43 4.24 9.44
CA VAL A 480 -25.99 4.51 9.65
C VAL A 480 -25.14 3.38 9.07
N LEU A 481 -25.50 2.12 9.36
CA LEU A 481 -24.78 0.95 8.87
C LEU A 481 -24.85 0.71 7.36
N LYS A 482 -25.75 1.37 6.63
CA LYS A 482 -25.78 1.32 5.15
C LYS A 482 -24.74 2.23 4.52
N ASP A 483 -24.53 3.39 5.13
CA ASP A 483 -23.58 4.40 4.64
C ASP A 483 -22.16 4.11 5.15
N CYS A 484 -22.07 3.40 6.28
CA CYS A 484 -20.85 2.75 6.71
C CYS A 484 -20.42 1.69 5.69
N SER A 485 -19.18 1.79 5.22
CA SER A 485 -18.52 0.69 4.52
C SER A 485 -18.60 -0.61 5.34
N GLN A 486 -18.33 -1.78 4.75
CA GLN A 486 -18.44 -3.10 5.42
C GLN A 486 -17.53 -3.22 6.66
N ILE A 487 -17.98 -2.73 7.81
CA ILE A 487 -17.25 -2.73 9.08
C ILE A 487 -17.51 -4.01 9.87
N ARG A 488 -16.59 -4.34 10.79
CA ARG A 488 -16.70 -5.50 11.68
C ARG A 488 -17.10 -5.03 13.08
N LEU A 489 -18.30 -5.41 13.52
CA LEU A 489 -18.88 -4.96 14.78
C LEU A 489 -19.20 -6.15 15.69
N GLU A 490 -18.90 -6.04 16.98
CA GLU A 490 -19.42 -6.90 18.02
C GLU A 490 -20.64 -6.23 18.67
N ILE A 491 -21.80 -6.89 18.59
CA ILE A 491 -23.03 -6.51 19.28
C ILE A 491 -23.00 -7.17 20.65
N GLN A 492 -22.77 -6.37 21.69
CA GLN A 492 -22.58 -6.83 23.05
C GLN A 492 -23.87 -6.68 23.84
N GLY A 493 -24.35 -7.78 24.45
CA GLY A 493 -25.50 -7.77 25.34
C GLY A 493 -25.09 -7.80 26.81
N HIS A 494 -25.72 -6.97 27.63
CA HIS A 494 -25.47 -6.89 29.07
C HIS A 494 -26.78 -6.96 29.86
N THR A 495 -26.72 -7.53 31.07
CA THR A 495 -27.81 -7.57 32.05
C THR A 495 -27.38 -6.91 33.36
N ASP A 496 -28.33 -6.63 34.23
CA ASP A 496 -28.05 -6.29 35.63
C ASP A 496 -27.69 -7.56 36.43
N SER A 497 -27.40 -7.38 37.72
CA SER A 497 -27.04 -8.46 38.64
C SER A 497 -28.25 -9.24 39.20
N GLN A 498 -29.46 -9.05 38.67
CA GLN A 498 -30.65 -9.75 39.17
C GLN A 498 -30.81 -11.08 38.43
N GLY A 499 -30.83 -12.17 39.18
CA GLY A 499 -30.98 -13.52 38.62
C GLY A 499 -29.77 -14.40 38.85
N ARG A 500 -29.72 -15.52 38.15
CA ARG A 500 -28.54 -16.40 38.16
C ARG A 500 -27.63 -16.00 37.03
N GLU A 501 -26.32 -16.00 37.28
CA GLU A 501 -25.29 -15.68 36.29
C GLU A 501 -25.49 -16.43 34.96
N GLU A 502 -25.80 -17.73 35.02
CA GLU A 502 -26.03 -18.54 33.81
C GLU A 502 -27.26 -18.09 33.02
N MET A 503 -28.32 -17.66 33.71
CA MET A 503 -29.54 -17.14 33.09
C MET A 503 -29.28 -15.77 32.47
N ASN A 504 -28.50 -14.93 33.15
CA ASN A 504 -28.10 -13.60 32.70
C ASN A 504 -27.19 -13.67 31.46
N GLN A 505 -26.26 -14.63 31.45
CA GLN A 505 -25.42 -14.93 30.30
C GLN A 505 -26.24 -15.41 29.09
N ALA A 506 -27.18 -16.34 29.29
CA ALA A 506 -28.04 -16.82 28.22
C ALA A 506 -28.98 -15.72 27.67
N LEU A 507 -29.53 -14.89 28.56
CA LEU A 507 -30.45 -13.81 28.21
C LEU A 507 -29.73 -12.72 27.41
N SER A 508 -28.57 -12.26 27.85
CA SER A 508 -27.75 -11.27 27.14
C SER A 508 -27.32 -11.74 25.75
N GLN A 509 -26.92 -13.01 25.61
CA GLN A 509 -26.57 -13.60 24.31
C GLN A 509 -27.78 -13.62 23.36
N THR A 510 -28.95 -14.02 23.88
CA THR A 510 -30.19 -14.06 23.08
C THR A 510 -30.58 -12.67 22.61
N ARG A 511 -30.47 -11.66 23.49
CA ARG A 511 -30.75 -10.25 23.14
C ARG A 511 -29.82 -9.70 22.06
N ALA A 512 -28.51 -9.94 22.19
CA ALA A 512 -27.54 -9.55 21.16
C ALA A 512 -27.84 -10.22 19.82
N GLN A 513 -28.23 -11.50 19.84
CA GLN A 513 -28.62 -12.24 18.63
C GLN A 513 -29.89 -11.69 17.99
N SER A 514 -30.90 -11.31 18.79
CA SER A 514 -32.14 -10.71 18.29
C SER A 514 -31.87 -9.38 17.57
N VAL A 515 -30.98 -8.55 18.10
CA VAL A 515 -30.54 -7.30 17.45
C VAL A 515 -29.85 -7.59 16.12
N LEU A 516 -28.92 -8.56 16.10
CA LEU A 516 -28.24 -9.00 14.88
C LEU A 516 -29.24 -9.46 13.80
N ASN A 517 -30.22 -10.28 14.18
CA ASN A 517 -31.25 -10.78 13.28
C ASN A 517 -32.14 -9.63 12.74
N ALA A 518 -32.52 -8.69 13.60
CA ALA A 518 -33.31 -7.54 13.19
C ALA A 518 -32.57 -6.62 12.21
N LEU A 519 -31.25 -6.51 12.31
CA LEU A 519 -30.41 -5.82 11.32
C LEU A 519 -30.34 -6.60 9.99
N ALA A 520 -30.23 -7.93 10.04
CA ALA A 520 -30.24 -8.78 8.85
C ALA A 520 -31.57 -8.70 8.08
N GLU A 521 -32.70 -8.64 8.79
CA GLU A 521 -34.04 -8.45 8.19
C GLU A 521 -34.16 -7.13 7.41
N ARG A 522 -33.37 -6.12 7.78
CA ARG A 522 -33.26 -4.82 7.07
C ARG A 522 -32.29 -4.86 5.89
N ARG A 523 -31.88 -6.06 5.48
CA ARG A 523 -30.97 -6.34 4.36
C ARG A 523 -29.56 -5.78 4.54
N LEU A 524 -29.12 -5.59 5.79
CA LEU A 524 -27.72 -5.33 6.06
C LEU A 524 -26.92 -6.62 5.89
N LEU A 525 -25.71 -6.50 5.34
CA LEU A 525 -24.78 -7.61 5.33
C LEU A 525 -24.20 -7.81 6.73
N THR A 526 -24.79 -8.69 7.51
CA THR A 526 -24.38 -8.97 8.89
C THR A 526 -23.28 -10.02 9.00
N SER A 527 -22.69 -10.47 7.89
CA SER A 527 -21.65 -11.50 7.88
C SER A 527 -20.37 -11.08 8.61
N THR A 528 -20.16 -9.77 8.79
CA THR A 528 -19.05 -9.17 9.51
C THR A 528 -19.40 -8.80 10.96
N PHE A 529 -20.63 -9.04 11.41
CA PHE A 529 -21.10 -8.71 12.75
C PHE A 529 -21.15 -9.96 13.63
N THR A 530 -20.76 -9.83 14.89
CA THR A 530 -20.81 -10.91 15.90
C THR A 530 -21.71 -10.51 17.05
N ALA A 531 -22.60 -11.40 17.50
CA ALA A 531 -23.42 -11.17 18.70
C ALA A 531 -22.82 -11.91 19.90
N LYS A 532 -22.59 -11.20 21.01
CA LYS A 532 -22.00 -11.77 22.22
C LYS A 532 -22.68 -11.28 23.50
N GLY A 533 -23.10 -12.21 24.35
CA GLY A 533 -23.61 -11.91 25.68
C GLY A 533 -22.48 -11.86 26.70
N TYR A 534 -22.54 -10.87 27.59
CA TYR A 534 -21.61 -10.72 28.72
C TYR A 534 -22.32 -10.88 30.07
N GLY A 535 -23.63 -11.09 30.09
CA GLY A 535 -24.42 -11.17 31.31
C GLY A 535 -24.20 -9.94 32.19
N GLU A 536 -23.96 -10.19 33.48
CA GLU A 536 -23.69 -9.16 34.49
C GLU A 536 -22.19 -8.87 34.72
N SER A 537 -21.29 -9.52 33.96
CA SER A 537 -19.84 -9.49 34.19
C SER A 537 -19.15 -8.15 33.91
N GLN A 538 -19.84 -7.26 33.17
CA GLN A 538 -19.32 -5.94 32.77
C GLN A 538 -20.33 -4.83 33.10
N PRO A 539 -20.53 -4.51 34.40
CA PRO A 539 -21.38 -3.40 34.81
C PRO A 539 -20.72 -2.06 34.49
N ILE A 540 -21.51 -1.09 34.07
CA ILE A 540 -21.08 0.30 33.84
C ILE A 540 -21.56 1.25 34.95
N ASP A 541 -22.51 0.79 35.77
CA ASP A 541 -23.06 1.53 36.90
C ASP A 541 -23.40 0.58 38.05
N ASP A 542 -23.74 1.14 39.21
CA ASP A 542 -24.02 0.41 40.44
C ASP A 542 -25.31 -0.44 40.34
N ASN A 543 -25.21 -1.73 40.64
CA ASN A 543 -26.36 -2.64 40.63
C ASN A 543 -27.27 -2.48 41.86
N ASP A 544 -26.86 -1.72 42.87
CA ASP A 544 -27.67 -1.50 44.08
C ASP A 544 -28.85 -0.54 43.83
N THR A 545 -28.75 0.35 42.82
CA THR A 545 -29.79 1.32 42.44
C THR A 545 -30.62 0.83 41.26
N GLU A 546 -31.89 1.26 41.14
CA GLU A 546 -32.71 0.89 39.96
C GLU A 546 -32.18 1.58 38.69
N GLU A 547 -31.73 2.81 38.83
CA GLU A 547 -31.13 3.60 37.77
C GLU A 547 -29.87 2.92 37.22
N GLY A 548 -28.97 2.43 38.08
CA GLY A 548 -27.76 1.75 37.66
C GLY A 548 -28.01 0.34 37.09
N ARG A 549 -28.99 -0.40 37.62
CA ARG A 549 -29.45 -1.66 36.98
C ARG A 549 -29.99 -1.41 35.57
N GLU A 550 -30.79 -0.37 35.40
CA GLU A 550 -31.34 0.02 34.11
C GLU A 550 -30.25 0.51 33.14
N ALA A 551 -29.16 1.11 33.63
CA ALA A 551 -27.98 1.42 32.82
C ALA A 551 -27.22 0.14 32.40
N ASN A 552 -27.12 -0.85 33.28
CA ASN A 552 -26.45 -2.12 32.99
C ASN A 552 -27.20 -3.01 31.98
N ARG A 553 -28.54 -2.92 31.93
CA ARG A 553 -29.39 -3.58 30.92
C ARG A 553 -29.28 -2.88 29.55
N ARG A 554 -28.23 -3.18 28.78
CA ARG A 554 -27.93 -2.47 27.51
C ARG A 554 -27.41 -3.35 26.38
N ILE A 555 -27.41 -2.76 25.18
CA ILE A 555 -26.73 -3.28 23.98
C ILE A 555 -25.66 -2.27 23.58
N GLU A 556 -24.46 -2.75 23.28
CA GLU A 556 -23.36 -1.95 22.73
C GLU A 556 -22.93 -2.50 21.36
N PHE A 557 -22.37 -1.63 20.53
CA PHE A 557 -21.73 -2.01 19.27
C PHE A 557 -20.28 -1.58 19.37
N VAL A 558 -19.37 -2.54 19.22
CA VAL A 558 -17.93 -2.32 19.37
C VAL A 558 -17.20 -2.67 18.09
N LEU A 559 -16.33 -1.77 17.61
CA LEU A 559 -15.52 -2.01 16.42
C LEU A 559 -14.42 -3.05 16.70
N ILE A 560 -14.36 -4.08 15.85
CA ILE A 560 -13.33 -5.12 15.94
C ILE A 560 -12.08 -4.66 15.17
N ARG A 561 -11.11 -4.09 15.89
CA ARG A 561 -9.84 -3.60 15.35
C ARG A 561 -8.80 -4.72 15.23
N PRO A 562 -8.11 -4.89 14.08
CA PRO A 562 -6.96 -5.78 13.99
C PRO A 562 -5.80 -5.20 14.82
N LYS A 563 -5.12 -6.03 15.62
CA LYS A 563 -3.94 -5.60 16.38
C LYS A 563 -2.79 -5.30 15.40
N PRO A 564 -2.11 -4.13 15.49
CA PRO A 564 -0.86 -3.91 14.78
C PRO A 564 0.19 -4.90 15.29
N VAL A 565 0.89 -5.57 14.38
CA VAL A 565 2.03 -6.43 14.71
C VAL A 565 3.26 -5.78 14.11
N GLU A 566 4.28 -5.55 14.95
CA GLU A 566 5.62 -5.18 14.51
C GLU A 566 6.19 -6.31 13.65
N GLU A 567 6.69 -5.99 12.45
CA GLU A 567 7.31 -6.96 11.55
C GLU A 567 8.55 -7.54 12.21
N GLU A 568 8.49 -8.80 12.66
CA GLU A 568 9.72 -9.53 12.94
C GLU A 568 10.36 -9.91 11.60
N PRO A 569 11.64 -9.56 11.37
CA PRO A 569 12.31 -9.81 10.10
C PRO A 569 12.28 -11.31 9.80
N THR A 570 12.02 -11.65 8.54
CA THR A 570 12.08 -13.04 8.08
C THR A 570 13.48 -13.61 8.31
N THR A 571 13.59 -14.94 8.42
CA THR A 571 14.87 -15.63 8.64
C THR A 571 15.93 -15.29 7.57
N LEU A 572 15.48 -14.90 6.36
CA LEU A 572 16.33 -14.42 5.27
C LEU A 572 16.81 -12.98 5.51
N GLU A 573 15.94 -12.07 5.92
CA GLU A 573 16.30 -10.68 6.25
C GLU A 573 17.20 -10.60 7.49
N ALA A 574 16.98 -11.48 8.48
CA ALA A 574 17.86 -11.62 9.64
C ALA A 574 19.24 -12.17 9.25
N GLN A 575 19.31 -13.05 8.24
CA GLN A 575 20.57 -13.56 7.69
C GLN A 575 21.30 -12.51 6.84
N GLU A 576 20.58 -11.72 6.06
CA GLU A 576 21.14 -10.60 5.29
C GLU A 576 21.65 -9.48 6.19
N ALA A 577 20.91 -9.14 7.26
CA ALA A 577 21.36 -8.19 8.27
C ALA A 577 22.58 -8.70 9.05
N ALA A 578 22.63 -9.99 9.38
CA ALA A 578 23.80 -10.60 10.00
C ALA A 578 25.02 -10.63 9.05
N ALA A 579 24.80 -10.88 7.75
CA ALA A 579 25.86 -10.84 6.73
C ALA A 579 26.37 -9.40 6.51
N ALA A 580 25.47 -8.41 6.50
CA ALA A 580 25.82 -6.99 6.40
C ALA A 580 26.59 -6.50 7.65
N ALA A 581 26.19 -6.94 8.84
CA ALA A 581 26.89 -6.65 10.09
C ALA A 581 28.28 -7.33 10.15
N ALA A 582 28.41 -8.55 9.62
CA ALA A 582 29.69 -9.25 9.50
C ALA A 582 30.64 -8.55 8.50
N ALA A 583 30.12 -8.09 7.36
CA ALA A 583 30.88 -7.33 6.37
C ALA A 583 31.31 -5.94 6.90
N ALA A 584 30.47 -5.28 7.70
CA ALA A 584 30.82 -4.03 8.37
C ALA A 584 31.90 -4.24 9.46
N ALA A 585 31.88 -5.38 10.16
CA ALA A 585 32.91 -5.73 11.14
C ALA A 585 34.26 -6.10 10.50
N GLU A 586 34.26 -6.71 9.31
CA GLU A 586 35.49 -6.99 8.56
C GLU A 586 36.15 -5.72 7.99
N ASN A 587 35.36 -4.73 7.55
CA ASN A 587 35.89 -3.42 7.13
C ASN A 587 36.42 -2.57 8.30
N ALA A 588 36.02 -2.86 9.54
CA ALA A 588 36.55 -2.19 10.73
C ALA A 588 37.83 -2.85 11.29
N ALA A 589 38.19 -4.05 10.82
CA ALA A 589 39.26 -4.87 11.38
C ALA A 589 40.53 -4.93 10.51
N THR A 590 40.68 -4.06 9.50
CA THR A 590 41.96 -3.92 8.79
C THR A 590 42.78 -2.81 9.45
N PRO A 591 43.89 -3.10 10.16
CA PRO A 591 44.76 -2.06 10.67
C PRO A 591 45.60 -1.54 9.49
N GLU A 592 45.44 -0.25 9.16
CA GLU A 592 46.46 0.46 8.39
C GLU A 592 47.77 0.45 9.17
N THR A 593 48.75 -0.30 8.68
CA THR A 593 50.13 -0.22 9.12
C THR A 593 50.71 1.12 8.63
N GLN A 594 50.51 2.20 9.39
CA GLN A 594 51.31 3.42 9.25
C GLN A 594 52.66 3.19 9.95
N GLU A 595 53.72 2.97 9.17
CA GLU A 595 55.09 3.09 9.63
C GLU A 595 55.34 4.54 10.07
N ALA A 596 55.66 4.70 11.36
CA ALA A 596 56.14 5.95 11.92
C ALA A 596 57.55 6.27 11.41
N SER A 597 57.75 7.50 10.95
CA SER A 597 59.04 8.20 11.02
C SER A 597 58.90 9.40 11.96
N PRO A 598 59.90 9.68 12.82
CA PRO A 598 59.68 10.44 14.04
C PRO A 598 59.79 11.96 13.86
N GLU A 599 59.17 12.62 14.84
CA GLU A 599 59.06 14.04 15.15
C GLU A 599 60.24 14.95 14.76
N THR A 600 59.93 16.17 14.31
CA THR A 600 60.76 17.35 14.61
C THR A 600 59.87 18.58 14.79
N GLU A 601 60.01 19.20 15.95
CA GLU A 601 59.34 20.41 16.45
C GLU A 601 59.57 21.65 15.57
N ALA A 602 58.61 22.57 15.63
CA ALA A 602 58.66 23.88 14.99
C ALA A 602 59.41 24.92 15.85
N SER A 603 60.27 25.73 15.22
CA SER A 603 60.51 27.19 15.42
C SER A 603 61.91 27.59 14.90
N PRO A 604 62.24 28.88 14.74
CA PRO A 604 61.85 29.77 13.65
C PRO A 604 63.08 30.33 12.88
N GLU A 605 62.81 31.06 11.79
CA GLU A 605 63.78 31.78 10.94
C GLU A 605 64.68 32.78 11.73
N PRO A 606 65.93 33.04 11.26
CA PRO A 606 66.32 34.44 10.96
C PRO A 606 67.33 34.52 9.75
N PRO A 607 67.93 35.67 9.39
CA PRO A 607 67.63 36.32 8.10
C PRO A 607 68.86 36.63 7.20
N ALA A 608 68.55 37.23 6.04
CA ALA A 608 69.35 38.21 5.30
C ALA A 608 70.50 37.76 4.36
N GLU A 609 70.46 38.37 3.16
CA GLU A 609 71.57 38.83 2.31
C GLU A 609 72.54 37.78 1.72
N THR A 610 73.02 37.79 0.47
CA THR A 610 73.20 38.81 -0.58
C THR A 610 73.66 38.07 -1.87
N GLY A 611 73.61 38.75 -3.02
CA GLY A 611 74.53 38.52 -4.14
C GLY A 611 73.99 37.62 -5.25
N ASP A 612 73.35 38.13 -6.31
CA ASP A 612 73.92 38.87 -7.44
C ASP A 612 74.53 37.98 -8.54
N THR A 613 74.24 38.41 -9.77
CA THR A 613 74.90 38.18 -11.05
C THR A 613 74.58 36.96 -11.94
N THR A 614 74.19 37.34 -13.17
CA THR A 614 74.58 36.83 -14.50
C THR A 614 73.97 35.51 -14.97
N SER A 615 73.06 35.56 -15.96
CA SER A 615 73.33 35.66 -17.40
C SER A 615 73.85 34.36 -18.00
N ALA A 616 73.06 33.75 -18.90
CA ALA A 616 73.42 33.45 -20.29
C ALA A 616 72.65 32.22 -20.82
N ASP A 617 71.79 32.46 -21.82
CA ASP A 617 71.59 31.59 -23.00
C ASP A 617 72.97 31.24 -23.65
N PRO A 618 73.13 30.24 -24.56
CA PRO A 618 72.12 29.69 -25.48
C PRO A 618 72.21 28.16 -25.82
N GLN A 619 71.09 27.62 -26.31
CA GLN A 619 70.89 26.91 -27.61
C GLN A 619 71.86 25.78 -28.08
N VAL A 620 71.25 24.71 -28.66
CA VAL A 620 71.53 24.04 -29.97
C VAL A 620 71.63 22.48 -29.97
N ASP A 621 70.83 21.89 -30.89
CA ASP A 621 70.92 20.62 -31.66
C ASP A 621 70.83 19.23 -30.98
N ALA A 622 70.40 18.13 -31.62
CA ALA A 622 69.60 17.73 -32.80
C ALA A 622 69.93 16.22 -33.04
N ARG A 623 68.97 15.42 -33.54
CA ARG A 623 69.09 14.17 -34.37
C ARG A 623 67.82 13.31 -34.18
N SER A 624 66.88 13.22 -35.14
CA SER A 624 66.88 12.51 -36.44
C SER A 624 66.72 10.99 -36.36
N GLY A 625 65.69 10.45 -37.04
CA GLY A 625 65.63 9.03 -37.42
C GLY A 625 64.24 8.53 -37.79
N ALA A 626 63.86 8.65 -39.06
CA ALA A 626 62.65 8.08 -39.68
C ALA A 626 62.90 6.66 -40.24
N ALA A 627 61.85 5.85 -40.40
CA ALA A 627 61.56 5.07 -41.61
C ALA A 627 60.29 4.19 -41.46
N ASP A 628 59.40 4.33 -42.44
CA ASP A 628 58.33 3.40 -42.86
C ASP A 628 58.95 2.33 -43.81
N PRO A 629 58.32 1.15 -44.08
CA PRO A 629 57.41 1.12 -45.24
C PRO A 629 56.28 0.04 -45.23
N GLN A 630 55.37 0.27 -46.19
CA GLN A 630 54.26 -0.53 -46.73
C GLN A 630 54.50 -2.03 -47.03
N ASN A 631 53.43 -2.84 -47.00
CA ASN A 631 53.15 -3.82 -48.07
C ASN A 631 51.66 -4.29 -48.13
N GLU A 632 51.22 -4.62 -49.34
CA GLU A 632 49.86 -4.91 -49.80
C GLU A 632 49.41 -6.40 -49.70
N ALA A 633 48.10 -6.60 -49.94
CA ALA A 633 47.49 -7.61 -50.84
C ALA A 633 46.87 -8.94 -50.29
N SER A 634 45.52 -8.96 -50.36
CA SER A 634 44.69 -9.84 -51.23
C SER A 634 44.03 -11.16 -50.75
N SER A 635 42.71 -11.24 -51.07
CA SER A 635 41.84 -12.39 -51.43
C SER A 635 41.51 -13.44 -50.37
N THR A 636 40.26 -13.89 -50.15
CA THR A 636 39.36 -14.68 -51.05
C THR A 636 37.95 -14.73 -50.39
N GLN A 637 36.83 -14.29 -50.99
CA GLN A 637 35.86 -14.97 -51.90
C GLN A 637 35.28 -16.35 -51.47
N SER A 638 33.94 -16.39 -51.26
CA SER A 638 32.95 -17.46 -51.63
C SER A 638 31.62 -17.16 -50.88
N ALA A 639 30.51 -16.71 -51.49
CA ALA A 639 29.59 -17.31 -52.47
C ALA A 639 28.51 -18.27 -51.86
N GLY A 640 27.25 -18.06 -52.27
CA GLY A 640 26.06 -18.94 -52.07
C GLY A 640 24.79 -18.17 -51.64
N GLU A 641 24.07 -17.51 -52.56
CA GLU A 641 22.84 -17.96 -53.27
C GLU A 641 21.53 -17.93 -52.43
N THR A 642 20.57 -17.04 -52.66
CA THR A 642 19.49 -16.94 -53.70
C THR A 642 18.22 -17.77 -53.40
N GLN A 643 17.07 -17.08 -53.24
CA GLN A 643 15.66 -17.40 -53.65
C GLN A 643 14.72 -16.47 -52.84
N GLN A 644 14.07 -15.42 -53.35
CA GLN A 644 13.09 -15.19 -54.43
C GLN A 644 11.67 -15.75 -54.21
N GLU A 645 10.73 -14.80 -54.00
CA GLU A 645 9.29 -14.70 -54.41
C GLU A 645 8.32 -15.86 -54.09
N THR A 646 7.15 -15.65 -53.46
CA THR A 646 5.96 -14.91 -53.98
C THR A 646 4.85 -14.79 -52.90
N PRO A 647 3.87 -13.89 -53.06
CA PRO A 647 2.68 -13.76 -52.21
C PRO A 647 1.47 -14.55 -52.74
N GLN A 648 0.51 -14.90 -51.89
CA GLN A 648 -0.75 -15.51 -52.33
C GLN A 648 -1.94 -15.10 -51.45
N ASP A 649 -2.93 -14.50 -52.10
CA ASP A 649 -4.33 -14.33 -51.70
C ASP A 649 -5.04 -15.69 -51.52
N ASP A 650 -5.90 -15.82 -50.50
CA ASP A 650 -7.38 -15.84 -50.64
C ASP A 650 -8.11 -16.51 -49.44
N ALA A 651 -9.19 -15.83 -49.02
CA ALA A 651 -10.46 -16.31 -48.44
C ALA A 651 -10.50 -17.13 -47.13
N ASN A 652 -11.08 -16.53 -46.08
CA ASN A 652 -12.46 -16.79 -45.61
C ASN A 652 -12.93 -15.72 -44.61
#